data_AF-A0A937R7Q6-F1
#
_entry.id   AF-A0A937R7Q6-F1
#
_cell.length_a   1.000
_cell.length_b   1.000
_cell.length_c   1.000
_cell.angle_alpha   90.00
_cell.angle_beta   90.00
_cell.angle_gamma   90.00
#
_symmetry.space_group_name_H-M   'P 1'
#
loop_
_entity.id
_entity.type
_entity.pdbx_description
1 polymer ?
#
loop_
_entity_poly.entity_id
_entity_poly.type
_entity_poly.pdbx_seq_one_letter_code
_entity_poly.pdbx_strand_id
1 'polypeptide(L)'
;MDNLRLFDECLADRRVAAFLVVGPAGVGKTRLGDECLVRAARGGAPTARAVATRAAASMPLAALVHVFPQEDARDEPASARPSTTDDLPEAVGLYHWSREAIRRRAGGRRLVLFVDDLHLLDTVSLNVLAQHTASGEIFLVATLRSSEPVPELVDGLVSADRAVRVELDVLGRADVDQLLHLVLDGPVTATGSAALWAASQGNVLYLRELLLGAWEDGGLVADNGVWRLTRKLVPGGRLRDLLAARVGAVGDEGLGVLRRLALCEPVGLADLSKQVPTDLLDRLETLGVIEVREDGRRRPVTLAHPLYAQVIGSEMSRVRTDSVLRAEIARLRALGVRRRDDALRVAIWQLEVGEAADAGLLLRAARLSRDAHDFGQVERLARAAVEARGPGDLAAEAGGLLAEAVGHLGRIDEAEKIFARAETHASAPAVRLRIAVLRAVNLAWGLLRPTDALAVLGAARRALPEPERDEAAEVIALVLTLCYRPREAQAVLAGTRAGLDGVTGTVGVLARAVTLALLGRTADATAITGGAVVVTATSTAGAGGGRGWRGRRHRGGPASVVPRLRPRHRAVPGWPAGRGGPDGRGRPAARGRGPRHLGPRRARLPAGPVPPDGRSAAYRRPLVPGDDRGRARSRIRRPAAAVARRAGRVRRLSRRRPHL
;
A
#
# COMPACT_ATOMS: atom_id res chain seq x y z
N MET A 1 18.52 -10.25 3.87
CA MET A 1 18.96 -10.95 2.64
C MET A 1 19.34 -12.41 2.93
N ASP A 2 18.82 -13.01 3.99
CA ASP A 2 19.67 -13.85 4.85
C ASP A 2 19.33 -15.34 4.76
N ASN A 3 18.07 -15.68 4.48
CA ASN A 3 17.60 -17.06 4.32
C ASN A 3 18.39 -17.85 3.26
N LEU A 4 18.82 -17.19 2.18
CA LEU A 4 19.63 -17.82 1.13
C LEU A 4 21.09 -18.01 1.53
N ARG A 5 21.61 -17.17 2.43
CA ARG A 5 22.95 -17.36 3.02
C ARG A 5 22.91 -18.51 4.04
N LEU A 6 21.87 -18.54 4.88
CA LEU A 6 21.63 -19.65 5.79
C LEU A 6 21.51 -20.98 5.03
N PHE A 7 20.82 -21.00 3.87
CA PHE A 7 20.79 -22.17 3.00
C PHE A 7 22.19 -22.63 2.54
N ASP A 8 23.06 -21.71 2.10
CA ASP A 8 24.42 -22.06 1.68
C ASP A 8 25.26 -22.62 2.86
N GLU A 9 25.08 -22.04 4.05
CA GLU A 9 25.70 -22.50 5.30
C GLU A 9 25.17 -23.89 5.72
N CYS A 10 23.86 -24.14 5.59
CA CYS A 10 23.24 -25.45 5.83
C CYS A 10 23.69 -26.52 4.82
N LEU A 11 23.84 -26.17 3.54
CA LEU A 11 24.24 -27.11 2.48
C LEU A 11 25.70 -27.55 2.62
N ALA A 12 26.54 -26.72 3.26
CA ALA A 12 27.93 -27.05 3.57
C ALA A 12 28.07 -28.02 4.76
N ASP A 13 27.18 -27.95 5.77
CA ASP A 13 27.22 -28.88 6.90
C ASP A 13 26.67 -30.27 6.54
N ARG A 14 27.47 -31.31 6.79
CA ARG A 14 27.08 -32.70 6.59
C ARG A 14 26.11 -33.23 7.64
N ARG A 15 25.99 -32.57 8.80
CA ARG A 15 25.01 -32.90 9.85
C ARG A 15 23.58 -32.56 9.39
N VAL A 16 23.43 -31.41 8.73
CA VAL A 16 22.13 -30.92 8.24
C VAL A 16 21.65 -31.80 7.08
N ALA A 17 20.53 -32.46 7.32
CA ALA A 17 19.81 -33.30 6.39
C ALA A 17 18.84 -32.50 5.50
N ALA A 18 18.20 -31.47 6.07
CA ALA A 18 17.14 -30.71 5.39
C ALA A 18 17.13 -29.21 5.70
N PHE A 19 16.57 -28.43 4.75
CA PHE A 19 16.23 -27.01 4.86
C PHE A 19 14.74 -26.82 4.57
N LEU A 20 13.97 -26.46 5.60
CA LEU A 20 12.51 -26.48 5.59
C LEU A 20 11.96 -25.06 5.56
N VAL A 21 11.29 -24.67 4.48
CA VAL A 21 10.65 -23.36 4.32
C VAL A 21 9.18 -23.49 4.69
N VAL A 22 8.79 -22.90 5.81
CA VAL A 22 7.42 -22.98 6.35
C VAL A 22 6.74 -21.60 6.29
N GLY A 23 5.42 -21.57 6.35
CA GLY A 23 4.64 -20.33 6.38
C GLY A 23 3.32 -20.40 5.59
N PRO A 24 2.57 -19.29 5.49
CA PRO A 24 1.26 -19.26 4.86
C PRO A 24 1.24 -19.57 3.35
N ALA A 25 0.04 -19.63 2.75
CA ALA A 25 -0.12 -19.72 1.30
C ALA A 25 0.20 -18.38 0.61
N GLY A 26 0.88 -18.40 -0.54
CA GLY A 26 1.15 -17.21 -1.35
C GLY A 26 2.33 -16.32 -0.92
N VAL A 27 3.01 -16.62 0.19
CA VAL A 27 4.18 -15.85 0.70
C VAL A 27 5.48 -16.05 -0.09
N GLY A 28 5.50 -16.92 -1.10
CA GLY A 28 6.65 -17.12 -1.99
C GLY A 28 7.61 -18.27 -1.63
N LYS A 29 7.21 -19.20 -0.74
CA LYS A 29 8.03 -20.37 -0.33
C LYS A 29 8.65 -21.12 -1.51
N THR A 30 7.85 -21.42 -2.53
CA THR A 30 8.29 -22.10 -3.77
C THR A 30 9.41 -21.34 -4.46
N ARG A 31 9.29 -20.01 -4.58
CA ARG A 31 10.29 -19.16 -5.24
C ARG A 31 11.60 -19.11 -4.46
N LEU A 32 11.55 -19.23 -3.13
CA LEU A 32 12.73 -19.39 -2.28
C LEU A 32 13.38 -20.77 -2.51
N GLY A 33 12.60 -21.85 -2.52
CA GLY A 33 13.10 -23.21 -2.82
C GLY A 33 13.75 -23.34 -4.20
N ASP A 34 13.15 -22.72 -5.23
CA ASP A 34 13.73 -22.64 -6.58
C ASP A 34 15.04 -21.82 -6.61
N GLU A 35 15.18 -20.76 -5.81
CA GLU A 35 16.46 -20.04 -5.71
C GLU A 35 17.52 -20.84 -4.94
N CYS A 36 17.12 -21.65 -3.95
CA CYS A 36 18.00 -22.61 -3.28
C CYS A 36 18.52 -23.67 -4.26
N LEU A 37 17.67 -24.24 -5.13
CA LEU A 37 18.12 -25.11 -6.23
C LEU A 37 19.13 -24.40 -7.15
N VAL A 38 18.84 -23.17 -7.54
CA VAL A 38 19.72 -22.37 -8.41
C VAL A 38 21.07 -22.08 -7.73
N ARG A 39 21.12 -21.89 -6.41
CA ARG A 39 22.40 -21.81 -5.65
C ARG A 39 23.13 -23.14 -5.60
N ALA A 40 22.44 -24.23 -5.27
CA ALA A 40 23.02 -25.58 -5.25
C ALA A 40 23.67 -25.96 -6.59
N ALA A 41 22.96 -25.73 -7.70
CA ALA A 41 23.48 -25.97 -9.05
C ALA A 41 24.69 -25.07 -9.39
N ARG A 42 24.70 -23.81 -8.95
CA ARG A 42 25.87 -22.91 -9.09
C ARG A 42 27.08 -23.36 -8.24
N GLY A 43 26.85 -24.03 -7.10
CA GLY A 43 27.86 -24.75 -6.33
C GLY A 43 28.27 -26.12 -6.92
N GLY A 44 27.76 -26.46 -8.11
CA GLY A 44 28.00 -27.75 -8.78
C GLY A 44 27.39 -28.96 -8.06
N ALA A 45 26.46 -28.76 -7.12
CA ALA A 45 25.72 -29.86 -6.54
C ALA A 45 24.66 -30.37 -7.54
N PRO A 46 24.48 -31.70 -7.68
CA PRO A 46 23.41 -32.24 -8.51
C PRO A 46 22.05 -31.90 -7.89
N THR A 47 21.07 -31.55 -8.74
CA THR A 47 19.76 -31.05 -8.33
C THR A 47 18.59 -31.83 -8.93
N ALA A 48 17.50 -31.95 -8.16
CA ALA A 48 16.21 -32.45 -8.63
C ALA A 48 15.05 -31.64 -8.01
N ARG A 49 13.87 -31.70 -8.63
CA ARG A 49 12.62 -31.15 -8.09
C ARG A 49 11.50 -32.20 -8.17
N ALA A 50 10.72 -32.29 -7.11
CA ALA A 50 9.41 -32.92 -7.04
C ALA A 50 8.35 -31.85 -6.71
N VAL A 51 7.12 -32.05 -7.17
CA VAL A 51 5.98 -31.17 -6.87
C VAL A 51 4.86 -32.03 -6.35
N ALA A 52 4.57 -31.91 -5.05
CA ALA A 52 3.49 -32.65 -4.42
C ALA A 52 2.16 -31.97 -4.71
N THR A 53 1.12 -32.74 -5.02
CA THR A 53 -0.24 -32.24 -5.24
C THR A 53 -1.25 -33.26 -4.77
N ARG A 54 -2.46 -32.82 -4.37
CA ARG A 54 -3.54 -33.75 -3.97
C ARG A 54 -3.93 -34.75 -5.08
N ALA A 55 -3.69 -34.42 -6.35
CA ALA A 55 -3.92 -35.32 -7.49
C ALA A 55 -2.78 -36.31 -7.72
N ALA A 56 -1.55 -35.99 -7.30
CA ALA A 56 -0.44 -36.95 -7.29
C ALA A 56 -0.52 -37.90 -6.08
N ALA A 57 -1.00 -37.42 -4.92
CA ALA A 57 -1.11 -38.19 -3.68
C ALA A 57 -1.99 -39.46 -3.77
N SER A 58 -2.89 -39.55 -4.76
CA SER A 58 -3.70 -40.75 -5.02
C SER A 58 -2.96 -41.87 -5.77
N MET A 59 -1.72 -41.63 -6.21
CA MET A 59 -0.88 -42.60 -6.91
C MET A 59 0.48 -42.69 -6.21
N PRO A 60 0.84 -43.83 -5.59
CA PRO A 60 2.13 -43.98 -4.91
C PRO A 60 3.31 -43.55 -5.79
N LEU A 61 4.27 -42.83 -5.20
CA LEU A 61 5.49 -42.35 -5.86
C LEU A 61 5.29 -41.33 -7.01
N ALA A 62 4.07 -40.97 -7.41
CA ALA A 62 3.81 -40.20 -8.63
C ALA A 62 4.53 -38.84 -8.67
N ALA A 63 4.68 -38.17 -7.51
CA ALA A 63 5.41 -36.91 -7.40
C ALA A 63 6.95 -37.05 -7.58
N LEU A 64 7.49 -38.27 -7.48
CA LEU A 64 8.92 -38.59 -7.58
C LEU A 64 9.32 -39.26 -8.91
N VAL A 65 8.36 -39.60 -9.79
CA VAL A 65 8.60 -40.27 -11.10
C VAL A 65 9.53 -39.50 -12.06
N HIS A 66 9.73 -38.19 -11.85
CA HIS A 66 10.71 -37.39 -12.62
C HIS A 66 12.06 -37.19 -11.91
N VAL A 67 12.17 -37.62 -10.65
CA VAL A 67 13.42 -37.67 -9.87
C VAL A 67 14.17 -38.95 -10.19
N PHE A 68 13.46 -40.09 -10.17
CA PHE A 68 13.96 -41.41 -10.53
C PHE A 68 13.72 -41.67 -12.03
N PRO A 69 14.73 -41.90 -12.88
CA PRO A 69 14.50 -42.17 -14.29
C PRO A 69 13.70 -43.47 -14.48
N GLN A 70 12.74 -43.44 -15.42
CA GLN A 70 12.28 -44.65 -16.08
C GLN A 70 13.49 -45.30 -16.76
N GLU A 71 13.61 -46.62 -16.70
CA GLU A 71 14.72 -47.31 -17.34
C GLU A 71 14.46 -47.42 -18.85
N ASP A 72 15.47 -47.09 -19.66
CA ASP A 72 15.42 -47.26 -21.11
C ASP A 72 15.39 -48.76 -21.43
N ALA A 73 14.18 -49.32 -21.47
CA ALA A 73 13.89 -50.74 -21.67
C ALA A 73 14.13 -51.20 -23.13
N ARG A 74 15.34 -50.94 -23.64
CA ARG A 74 15.74 -51.15 -25.04
C ARG A 74 17.13 -51.78 -25.22
N ASP A 75 18.05 -51.63 -24.28
CA ASP A 75 19.46 -52.03 -24.46
C ASP A 75 20.01 -53.03 -23.41
N GLU A 76 19.14 -53.70 -22.63
CA GLU A 76 19.53 -54.90 -21.86
C GLU A 76 18.98 -56.20 -22.50
N PRO A 77 19.83 -57.24 -22.71
CA PRO A 77 19.36 -58.52 -23.20
C PRO A 77 18.53 -59.25 -22.15
N ALA A 78 17.49 -59.97 -22.59
CA ALA A 78 16.50 -60.60 -21.71
C ALA A 78 17.06 -61.66 -20.73
N SER A 79 18.33 -62.08 -20.90
CA SER A 79 19.07 -62.98 -20.01
C SER A 79 19.61 -62.33 -18.72
N ALA A 80 19.54 -60.99 -18.58
CA ALA A 80 19.97 -60.28 -17.37
C ALA A 80 18.85 -60.14 -16.30
N ARG A 81 17.60 -60.55 -16.62
CA ARG A 81 16.50 -60.53 -15.65
C ARG A 81 16.71 -61.63 -14.60
N PRO A 82 16.68 -61.32 -13.29
CA PRO A 82 16.74 -62.34 -12.25
C PRO A 82 15.46 -63.18 -12.26
N SER A 83 15.55 -64.38 -12.83
CA SER A 83 14.46 -65.36 -12.81
C SER A 83 14.40 -66.06 -11.45
N THR A 84 13.19 -66.14 -10.89
CA THR A 84 12.78 -66.99 -9.74
C THR A 84 13.61 -66.85 -8.45
N THR A 85 13.11 -66.05 -7.50
CA THR A 85 12.83 -66.53 -6.12
C THR A 85 11.90 -65.57 -5.40
N ASP A 86 11.23 -66.08 -4.37
CA ASP A 86 10.12 -65.45 -3.66
C ASP A 86 10.56 -64.44 -2.57
N ASP A 87 9.59 -63.72 -2.00
CA ASP A 87 9.63 -63.10 -0.66
C ASP A 87 10.80 -62.16 -0.29
N LEU A 88 11.25 -61.34 -1.24
CA LEU A 88 11.76 -60.00 -0.89
C LEU A 88 10.58 -59.01 -0.85
N PRO A 89 10.27 -58.37 0.29
CA PRO A 89 9.17 -57.41 0.37
C PRO A 89 9.33 -56.28 -0.65
N GLU A 90 8.24 -55.85 -1.30
CA GLU A 90 8.25 -54.85 -2.38
C GLU A 90 9.01 -53.57 -2.01
N ALA A 91 8.96 -53.17 -0.73
CA ALA A 91 9.70 -52.05 -0.16
C ALA A 91 11.23 -52.16 -0.30
N VAL A 92 11.80 -53.38 -0.27
CA VAL A 92 13.24 -53.63 -0.46
C VAL A 92 13.62 -53.40 -1.93
N GLY A 93 12.84 -53.94 -2.86
CA GLY A 93 13.03 -53.70 -4.30
C GLY A 93 12.91 -52.22 -4.64
N LEU A 94 11.88 -51.54 -4.10
CA LEU A 94 11.67 -50.11 -4.23
C LEU A 94 12.86 -49.28 -3.68
N TYR A 95 13.40 -49.62 -2.50
CA TYR A 95 14.57 -48.94 -1.96
C TYR A 95 15.81 -49.14 -2.82
N HIS A 96 16.08 -50.36 -3.30
CA HIS A 96 17.22 -50.63 -4.18
C HIS A 96 17.14 -49.85 -5.50
N TRP A 97 15.95 -49.82 -6.14
CA TRP A 97 15.71 -49.06 -7.37
C TRP A 97 15.89 -47.54 -7.17
N SER A 98 15.21 -46.97 -6.16
CA SER A 98 15.27 -45.53 -5.88
C SER A 98 16.68 -45.07 -5.46
N ARG A 99 17.43 -45.93 -4.76
CA ARG A 99 18.84 -45.70 -4.41
C ARG A 99 19.74 -45.65 -5.63
N GLU A 100 19.61 -46.60 -6.56
CA GLU A 100 20.43 -46.60 -7.79
C GLU A 100 20.04 -45.43 -8.72
N ALA A 101 18.76 -45.09 -8.79
CA ALA A 101 18.27 -43.90 -9.48
C ALA A 101 18.90 -42.60 -8.92
N ILE A 102 18.98 -42.44 -7.59
CA ILE A 102 19.67 -41.32 -6.95
C ILE A 102 21.17 -41.37 -7.22
N ARG A 103 21.82 -42.54 -7.10
CA ARG A 103 23.26 -42.71 -7.35
C ARG A 103 23.64 -42.27 -8.76
N ARG A 104 22.92 -42.76 -9.79
CA ARG A 104 23.08 -42.36 -11.20
C ARG A 104 22.93 -40.85 -11.36
N ARG A 105 21.90 -40.24 -10.76
CA ARG A 105 21.63 -38.80 -10.87
C ARG A 105 22.61 -37.92 -10.10
N ALA A 106 23.18 -38.41 -9.01
CA ALA A 106 24.03 -37.64 -8.11
C ALA A 106 25.53 -37.76 -8.39
N GLY A 107 25.97 -38.72 -9.21
CA GLY A 107 27.36 -38.85 -9.65
C GLY A 107 28.36 -38.97 -8.49
N GLY A 108 28.00 -39.69 -7.43
CA GLY A 108 28.82 -39.83 -6.21
C GLY A 108 28.80 -38.61 -5.27
N ARG A 109 28.13 -37.52 -5.62
CA ARG A 109 27.85 -36.39 -4.72
C ARG A 109 26.49 -36.59 -4.02
N ARG A 110 26.14 -35.68 -3.11
CA ARG A 110 24.84 -35.63 -2.43
C ARG A 110 23.82 -34.89 -3.31
N LEU A 111 22.64 -35.47 -3.53
CA LEU A 111 21.58 -34.89 -4.36
C LEU A 111 20.80 -33.82 -3.59
N VAL A 112 20.74 -32.59 -4.10
CA VAL A 112 19.84 -31.56 -3.56
C VAL A 112 18.47 -31.74 -4.21
N LEU A 113 17.52 -32.32 -3.48
CA LEU A 113 16.15 -32.52 -3.92
C LEU A 113 15.24 -31.46 -3.30
N PHE A 114 14.55 -30.69 -4.14
CA PHE A 114 13.50 -29.79 -3.71
C PHE A 114 12.13 -30.46 -3.82
N VAL A 115 11.36 -30.50 -2.73
CA VAL A 115 9.96 -30.95 -2.70
C VAL A 115 9.05 -29.77 -2.38
N ASP A 116 8.17 -29.42 -3.30
CA ASP A 116 7.20 -28.35 -3.13
C ASP A 116 5.87 -28.88 -2.55
N ASP A 117 5.34 -28.20 -1.53
CA ASP A 117 4.21 -28.56 -0.66
C ASP A 117 4.31 -30.01 -0.11
N LEU A 118 5.41 -30.34 0.59
CA LEU A 118 5.79 -31.68 1.09
C LEU A 118 4.68 -32.47 1.83
N HIS A 119 3.76 -31.78 2.49
CA HIS A 119 2.58 -32.35 3.19
C HIS A 119 1.52 -32.92 2.23
N LEU A 120 1.68 -32.77 0.91
CA LEU A 120 0.83 -33.35 -0.13
C LEU A 120 1.47 -34.57 -0.81
N LEU A 121 2.57 -35.12 -0.28
CA LEU A 121 3.11 -36.40 -0.74
C LEU A 121 2.32 -37.58 -0.18
N ASP A 122 2.30 -38.67 -0.93
CA ASP A 122 1.86 -39.99 -0.46
C ASP A 122 2.87 -40.58 0.55
N THR A 123 2.38 -41.49 1.40
CA THR A 123 3.17 -42.15 2.45
C THR A 123 4.37 -42.93 1.91
N VAL A 124 4.27 -43.50 0.69
CA VAL A 124 5.36 -44.27 0.08
C VAL A 124 6.49 -43.32 -0.36
N SER A 125 6.15 -42.20 -1.01
CA SER A 125 7.11 -41.13 -1.30
C SER A 125 7.79 -40.60 -0.04
N LEU A 126 7.04 -40.35 1.04
CA LEU A 126 7.60 -39.86 2.30
C LEU A 126 8.60 -40.86 2.91
N ASN A 127 8.29 -42.16 2.89
CA ASN A 127 9.18 -43.21 3.41
C ASN A 127 10.48 -43.35 2.60
N VAL A 128 10.40 -43.30 1.26
CA VAL A 128 11.59 -43.31 0.40
C VAL A 128 12.46 -42.08 0.64
N LEU A 129 11.85 -40.88 0.78
CA LEU A 129 12.57 -39.67 1.14
C LEU A 129 13.22 -39.75 2.52
N ALA A 130 12.57 -40.37 3.50
CA ALA A 130 13.12 -40.60 4.84
C ALA A 130 14.41 -41.42 4.78
N GLN A 131 14.40 -42.53 4.05
CA GLN A 131 15.55 -43.43 3.95
C GLN A 131 16.77 -42.74 3.29
N HIS A 132 16.58 -42.01 2.19
CA HIS A 132 17.69 -41.31 1.51
C HIS A 132 18.16 -40.02 2.20
N THR A 133 17.30 -39.40 3.02
CA THR A 133 17.67 -38.25 3.85
C THR A 133 18.40 -38.72 5.12
N ALA A 134 18.00 -39.85 5.69
CA ALA A 134 18.70 -40.51 6.78
C ALA A 134 20.11 -40.94 6.38
N SER A 135 20.26 -41.64 5.25
CA SER A 135 21.54 -42.13 4.68
C SER A 135 22.50 -41.01 4.24
N GLY A 136 22.01 -39.77 4.10
CA GLY A 136 22.79 -38.63 3.62
C GLY A 136 23.02 -38.60 2.10
N GLU A 137 22.35 -39.48 1.35
CA GLU A 137 22.33 -39.49 -0.13
C GLU A 137 21.62 -38.23 -0.67
N ILE A 138 20.62 -37.71 0.05
CA ILE A 138 19.87 -36.49 -0.26
C ILE A 138 20.16 -35.34 0.73
N PHE A 139 20.13 -34.10 0.23
CA PHE A 139 19.82 -32.88 1.00
C PHE A 139 18.41 -32.44 0.60
N LEU A 140 17.49 -32.43 1.56
CA LEU A 140 16.08 -32.11 1.29
C LEU A 140 15.83 -30.60 1.46
N VAL A 141 15.48 -29.91 0.39
CA VAL A 141 14.78 -28.62 0.48
C VAL A 141 13.29 -28.91 0.42
N ALA A 142 12.48 -28.34 1.32
CA ALA A 142 11.03 -28.58 1.31
C ALA A 142 10.23 -27.31 1.58
N THR A 143 9.05 -27.16 0.96
CA THR A 143 8.04 -26.18 1.41
C THR A 143 6.91 -26.86 2.21
N LEU A 144 6.49 -26.21 3.29
CA LEU A 144 5.37 -26.64 4.15
C LEU A 144 4.42 -25.47 4.40
N ARG A 145 3.15 -25.76 4.68
CA ARG A 145 2.16 -24.75 5.07
C ARG A 145 2.03 -24.74 6.58
N SER A 146 1.96 -23.55 7.18
CA SER A 146 1.85 -23.38 8.64
C SER A 146 0.50 -23.82 9.23
N SER A 147 -0.49 -24.15 8.39
CA SER A 147 -1.85 -24.59 8.75
C SER A 147 -2.13 -26.06 8.46
N GLU A 148 -1.13 -26.82 8.01
CA GLU A 148 -1.27 -28.25 7.66
C GLU A 148 -0.39 -29.07 8.62
N PRO A 149 -0.74 -30.34 8.92
CA PRO A 149 0.06 -31.19 9.80
C PRO A 149 1.47 -31.42 9.25
N VAL A 150 2.43 -31.56 10.17
CA VAL A 150 3.83 -31.85 9.83
C VAL A 150 3.98 -33.37 9.58
N PRO A 151 4.58 -33.81 8.46
CA PRO A 151 4.82 -35.25 8.23
C PRO A 151 5.89 -35.81 9.19
N GLU A 152 5.75 -37.08 9.60
CA GLU A 152 6.68 -37.76 10.53
C GLU A 152 8.16 -37.68 10.11
N LEU A 153 8.43 -37.72 8.80
CA LEU A 153 9.75 -37.45 8.19
C LEU A 153 10.38 -36.16 8.74
N VAL A 154 9.60 -35.08 8.79
CA VAL A 154 10.08 -33.77 9.24
C VAL A 154 10.31 -33.78 10.74
N ASP A 155 9.39 -34.33 11.53
CA ASP A 155 9.52 -34.38 12.99
C ASP A 155 10.72 -35.22 13.43
N GLY A 156 11.00 -36.34 12.75
CA GLY A 156 12.21 -37.14 12.97
C GLY A 156 13.51 -36.38 12.66
N LEU A 157 13.53 -35.59 11.57
CA LEU A 157 14.71 -34.78 11.21
C LEU A 157 14.91 -33.56 12.12
N VAL A 158 13.83 -32.94 12.61
CA VAL A 158 13.88 -31.85 13.59
C VAL A 158 14.32 -32.37 14.96
N SER A 159 13.75 -33.50 15.41
CA SER A 159 14.09 -34.11 16.71
C SER A 159 15.55 -34.60 16.80
N ALA A 160 16.17 -34.88 15.66
CA ALA A 160 17.57 -35.30 15.55
C ALA A 160 18.57 -34.13 15.36
N ASP A 161 18.12 -32.86 15.41
CA ASP A 161 18.90 -31.66 15.05
C ASP A 161 19.51 -31.73 13.63
N ARG A 162 18.78 -32.36 12.70
CA ARG A 162 19.19 -32.54 11.29
C ARG A 162 18.38 -31.67 10.31
N ALA A 163 17.48 -30.81 10.77
CA ALA A 163 16.69 -29.94 9.90
C ALA A 163 16.70 -28.48 10.37
N VAL A 164 17.09 -27.56 9.49
CA VAL A 164 16.97 -26.13 9.74
C VAL A 164 15.63 -25.64 9.20
N ARG A 165 14.78 -25.12 10.09
CA ARG A 165 13.46 -24.59 9.78
C ARG A 165 13.50 -23.07 9.66
N VAL A 166 12.95 -22.55 8.57
CA VAL A 166 12.85 -21.12 8.25
C VAL A 166 11.38 -20.78 8.04
N GLU A 167 10.81 -19.99 8.95
CA GLU A 167 9.50 -19.38 8.73
C GLU A 167 9.59 -18.24 7.71
N LEU A 168 8.60 -18.16 6.83
CA LEU A 168 8.48 -17.13 5.79
C LEU A 168 7.12 -16.44 5.90
N ASP A 169 7.11 -15.30 6.57
CA ASP A 169 5.92 -14.46 6.78
C ASP A 169 5.54 -13.62 5.55
N VAL A 170 4.39 -12.93 5.66
CA VAL A 170 3.99 -11.86 4.74
C VAL A 170 4.95 -10.67 4.79
N LEU A 171 5.13 -10.00 3.65
CA LEU A 171 6.08 -8.88 3.53
C LEU A 171 5.64 -7.64 4.32
N GLY A 172 6.61 -7.04 5.02
CA GLY A 172 6.44 -5.73 5.66
C GLY A 172 6.23 -4.61 4.64
N ARG A 173 5.77 -3.45 5.11
CA ARG A 173 5.54 -2.27 4.25
C ARG A 173 6.80 -1.83 3.51
N ALA A 174 7.97 -1.90 4.16
CA ALA A 174 9.25 -1.57 3.56
C ALA A 174 9.68 -2.60 2.50
N ASP A 175 9.43 -3.88 2.75
CA ASP A 175 9.80 -4.97 1.84
C ASP A 175 8.93 -4.97 0.58
N VAL A 176 7.63 -4.65 0.72
CA VAL A 176 6.73 -4.39 -0.42
C VAL A 176 7.17 -3.16 -1.21
N ASP A 177 7.50 -2.05 -0.55
CA ASP A 177 7.99 -0.84 -1.24
C ASP A 177 9.28 -1.10 -2.03
N GLN A 178 10.24 -1.83 -1.42
CA GLN A 178 11.47 -2.26 -2.07
C GLN A 178 11.22 -3.25 -3.22
N LEU A 179 10.34 -4.23 -3.05
CA LEU A 179 9.99 -5.20 -4.09
C LEU A 179 9.33 -4.50 -5.29
N LEU A 180 8.38 -3.60 -5.04
CA LEU A 180 7.73 -2.80 -6.09
C LEU A 180 8.76 -1.94 -6.83
N HIS A 181 9.69 -1.29 -6.11
CA HIS A 181 10.75 -0.50 -6.71
C HIS A 181 11.64 -1.32 -7.67
N LEU A 182 12.02 -2.54 -7.25
CA LEU A 182 12.85 -3.45 -8.04
C LEU A 182 12.11 -4.07 -9.24
N VAL A 183 10.81 -4.34 -9.11
CA VAL A 183 9.98 -4.93 -10.18
C VAL A 183 9.61 -3.89 -11.25
N LEU A 184 9.42 -2.63 -10.85
CA LEU A 184 8.94 -1.56 -11.73
C LEU A 184 10.04 -0.64 -12.29
N ASP A 185 11.32 -0.91 -11.97
CA ASP A 185 12.50 -0.11 -12.41
C ASP A 185 12.36 1.39 -12.06
N GLY A 186 11.74 1.70 -10.91
CA GLY A 186 11.41 3.06 -10.51
C GLY A 186 10.59 3.12 -9.21
N PRO A 187 10.62 4.22 -8.45
CA PRO A 187 9.88 4.34 -7.19
C PRO A 187 8.36 4.37 -7.42
N VAL A 188 7.60 3.80 -6.48
CA VAL A 188 6.13 4.00 -6.42
C VAL A 188 5.82 5.18 -5.50
N THR A 189 4.75 5.91 -5.78
CA THR A 189 4.20 6.89 -4.84
C THR A 189 3.81 6.24 -3.51
N ALA A 190 4.09 6.91 -2.39
CA ALA A 190 3.83 6.37 -1.05
C ALA A 190 2.36 5.96 -0.83
N THR A 191 1.41 6.67 -1.45
CA THR A 191 -0.02 6.32 -1.46
C THR A 191 -0.30 5.04 -2.26
N GLY A 192 0.30 4.87 -3.44
CA GLY A 192 0.17 3.67 -4.26
C GLY A 192 0.82 2.43 -3.60
N SER A 193 2.00 2.60 -3.02
CA SER A 193 2.71 1.58 -2.24
C SER A 193 1.90 1.15 -1.00
N ALA A 194 1.38 2.11 -0.23
CA ALA A 194 0.51 1.83 0.90
C ALA A 194 -0.80 1.13 0.49
N ALA A 195 -1.41 1.50 -0.64
CA ALA A 195 -2.61 0.85 -1.15
C ALA A 195 -2.34 -0.60 -1.60
N LEU A 196 -1.23 -0.85 -2.30
CA LEU A 196 -0.81 -2.20 -2.69
C LEU A 196 -0.49 -3.08 -1.47
N TRP A 197 0.20 -2.55 -0.46
CA TRP A 197 0.42 -3.28 0.79
C TRP A 197 -0.90 -3.54 1.54
N ALA A 198 -1.80 -2.56 1.65
CA ALA A 198 -3.07 -2.71 2.36
C ALA A 198 -4.04 -3.69 1.66
N ALA A 199 -4.04 -3.72 0.33
CA ALA A 199 -4.85 -4.65 -0.46
C ALA A 199 -4.27 -6.08 -0.47
N SER A 200 -2.95 -6.25 -0.33
CA SER A 200 -2.29 -7.58 -0.28
C SER A 200 -2.04 -8.12 1.13
N GLN A 201 -2.04 -7.26 2.15
CA GLN A 201 -1.52 -7.53 3.50
C GLN A 201 -0.09 -8.13 3.48
N GLY A 202 0.74 -7.74 2.50
CA GLY A 202 2.09 -8.28 2.31
C GLY A 202 2.17 -9.68 1.68
N ASN A 203 1.04 -10.30 1.34
CA ASN A 203 1.03 -11.59 0.63
C ASN A 203 1.56 -11.40 -0.80
N VAL A 204 2.69 -12.04 -1.13
CA VAL A 204 3.43 -11.82 -2.39
C VAL A 204 2.59 -12.18 -3.62
N LEU A 205 1.84 -13.28 -3.55
CA LEU A 205 0.95 -13.72 -4.63
C LEU A 205 -0.19 -12.72 -4.87
N TYR A 206 -0.83 -12.22 -3.82
CA TYR A 206 -1.89 -11.22 -3.95
C TYR A 206 -1.33 -9.87 -4.45
N LEU A 207 -0.16 -9.46 -3.95
CA LEU A 207 0.55 -8.26 -4.43
C LEU A 207 0.86 -8.35 -5.94
N ARG A 208 1.34 -9.51 -6.41
CA ARG A 208 1.66 -9.79 -7.82
C ARG A 208 0.42 -9.67 -8.71
N GLU A 209 -0.68 -10.36 -8.37
CA GLU A 209 -1.88 -10.32 -9.22
C GLU A 209 -2.64 -8.98 -9.13
N LEU A 210 -2.57 -8.26 -8.01
CA LEU A 210 -3.07 -6.87 -7.92
C LEU A 210 -2.25 -5.91 -8.78
N LEU A 211 -0.92 -6.06 -8.79
CA LEU A 211 -0.02 -5.24 -9.61
C LEU A 211 -0.21 -5.52 -11.10
N LEU A 212 -0.36 -6.79 -11.48
CA LEU A 212 -0.68 -7.19 -12.86
C LEU A 212 -2.05 -6.67 -13.28
N GLY A 213 -3.09 -6.81 -12.46
CA GLY A 213 -4.42 -6.26 -12.75
C GLY A 213 -4.41 -4.74 -12.96
N ALA A 214 -3.70 -4.00 -12.10
CA ALA A 214 -3.53 -2.56 -12.24
C ALA A 214 -2.66 -2.13 -13.45
N TRP A 215 -1.80 -3.02 -13.95
CA TRP A 215 -1.06 -2.81 -15.20
C TRP A 215 -1.94 -3.08 -16.42
N GLU A 216 -2.71 -4.17 -16.40
CA GLU A 216 -3.57 -4.62 -17.50
C GLU A 216 -4.77 -3.69 -17.72
N ASP A 217 -5.37 -3.12 -16.67
CA ASP A 217 -6.46 -2.14 -16.80
C ASP A 217 -5.97 -0.71 -17.13
N GLY A 218 -4.67 -0.44 -16.96
CA GLY A 218 -4.04 0.87 -17.12
C GLY A 218 -4.19 1.80 -15.91
N GLY A 219 -4.56 1.28 -14.74
CA GLY A 219 -4.62 2.03 -13.48
C GLY A 219 -3.24 2.40 -12.94
N LEU A 220 -2.19 1.65 -13.25
CA LEU A 220 -0.80 1.94 -12.88
C LEU A 220 -0.07 2.67 -14.02
N VAL A 221 0.36 3.91 -13.75
CA VAL A 221 0.98 4.81 -14.75
C VAL A 221 2.34 5.30 -14.28
N ALA A 222 3.34 5.28 -15.16
CA ALA A 222 4.63 5.92 -14.94
C ALA A 222 4.54 7.42 -15.33
N ASP A 223 4.77 8.29 -14.36
CA ASP A 223 4.66 9.74 -14.51
C ASP A 223 5.87 10.43 -13.85
N ASN A 224 6.61 11.24 -14.64
CA ASN A 224 7.82 11.94 -14.19
C ASN A 224 8.85 11.05 -13.45
N GLY A 225 8.96 9.78 -13.85
CA GLY A 225 9.89 8.81 -13.24
C GLY A 225 9.38 8.14 -11.95
N VAL A 226 8.11 8.35 -11.58
CA VAL A 226 7.46 7.74 -10.41
C VAL A 226 6.20 7.00 -10.85
N TRP A 227 5.97 5.81 -10.30
CA TRP A 227 4.76 5.03 -10.56
C TRP A 227 3.59 5.48 -9.67
N ARG A 228 2.44 5.71 -10.30
CA ARG A 228 1.21 6.22 -9.69
C ARG A 228 0.05 5.27 -9.95
N LEU A 229 -0.67 4.90 -8.90
CA LEU A 229 -2.01 4.33 -9.04
C LEU A 229 -2.99 5.49 -9.27
N THR A 230 -3.69 5.42 -10.39
CA THR A 230 -4.68 6.40 -10.87
C THR A 230 -6.12 5.92 -10.67
N ARG A 231 -6.30 4.67 -10.22
CA ARG A 231 -7.58 4.00 -9.98
C ARG A 231 -7.53 3.22 -8.67
N LYS A 232 -8.70 2.89 -8.12
CA LYS A 232 -8.85 1.94 -7.02
C LYS A 232 -8.40 0.55 -7.50
N LEU A 233 -7.62 -0.16 -6.67
CA LEU A 233 -7.27 -1.56 -6.94
C LEU A 233 -8.53 -2.43 -6.94
N VAL A 234 -8.62 -3.32 -7.93
CA VAL A 234 -9.70 -4.31 -8.07
C VAL A 234 -9.07 -5.67 -8.39
N PRO A 235 -9.56 -6.79 -7.80
CA PRO A 235 -9.07 -8.12 -8.15
C PRO A 235 -9.22 -8.45 -9.65
N GLY A 236 -8.08 -8.62 -10.34
CA GLY A 236 -8.01 -9.16 -11.69
C GLY A 236 -8.58 -10.58 -11.76
N GLY A 237 -8.88 -11.08 -12.97
CA GLY A 237 -9.55 -12.37 -13.18
C GLY A 237 -8.95 -13.51 -12.35
N ARG A 238 -7.65 -13.79 -12.54
CA ARG A 238 -6.91 -14.83 -11.80
C ARG A 238 -7.01 -14.72 -10.27
N LEU A 239 -7.05 -13.50 -9.73
CA LEU A 239 -7.15 -13.28 -8.30
C LEU A 239 -8.58 -13.54 -7.81
N ARG A 240 -9.60 -13.26 -8.63
CA ARG A 240 -10.97 -13.73 -8.38
C ARG A 240 -11.03 -15.25 -8.46
N ASP A 241 -10.53 -15.87 -9.53
CA ASP A 241 -10.55 -17.33 -9.71
C ASP A 241 -9.92 -18.07 -8.52
N LEU A 242 -8.75 -17.60 -8.04
CA LEU A 242 -8.05 -18.16 -6.88
C LEU A 242 -8.84 -18.01 -5.58
N LEU A 243 -9.42 -16.83 -5.32
CA LEU A 243 -10.16 -16.56 -4.09
C LEU A 243 -11.54 -17.24 -4.12
N ALA A 244 -12.19 -17.29 -5.28
CA ALA A 244 -13.45 -18.00 -5.52
C ALA A 244 -13.28 -19.51 -5.35
N ALA A 245 -12.18 -20.11 -5.81
CA ALA A 245 -11.88 -21.52 -5.54
C ALA A 245 -11.75 -21.83 -4.02
N ARG A 246 -11.26 -20.88 -3.21
CA ARG A 246 -11.20 -21.03 -1.75
C ARG A 246 -12.56 -20.78 -1.07
N VAL A 247 -13.35 -19.85 -1.59
CA VAL A 247 -14.71 -19.55 -1.11
C VAL A 247 -15.70 -20.67 -1.48
N GLY A 248 -15.57 -21.29 -2.66
CA GLY A 248 -16.42 -22.41 -3.08
C GLY A 248 -16.33 -23.64 -2.17
N ALA A 249 -15.24 -23.78 -1.40
CA ALA A 249 -15.05 -24.88 -0.45
C ALA A 249 -15.91 -24.78 0.82
N VAL A 250 -16.62 -23.67 1.08
CA VAL A 250 -17.37 -23.47 2.34
C VAL A 250 -18.87 -23.80 2.29
N GLY A 251 -19.38 -24.17 1.11
CA GLY A 251 -20.82 -24.44 0.89
C GLY A 251 -21.71 -23.19 0.99
N ASP A 252 -23.01 -23.34 0.69
CA ASP A 252 -23.95 -22.21 0.64
C ASP A 252 -24.19 -21.54 1.99
N GLU A 253 -24.21 -22.30 3.09
CA GLU A 253 -24.40 -21.75 4.45
C GLU A 253 -23.18 -20.92 4.86
N GLY A 254 -21.97 -21.46 4.68
CA GLY A 254 -20.72 -20.74 4.90
C GLY A 254 -20.62 -19.49 4.02
N LEU A 255 -21.02 -19.58 2.75
CA LEU A 255 -21.08 -18.44 1.83
C LEU A 255 -22.11 -17.39 2.28
N GLY A 256 -23.19 -17.78 2.97
CA GLY A 256 -24.09 -16.87 3.66
C GLY A 256 -23.40 -16.06 4.76
N VAL A 257 -22.56 -16.71 5.57
CA VAL A 257 -21.73 -16.04 6.61
C VAL A 257 -20.72 -15.09 5.97
N LEU A 258 -19.98 -15.55 4.95
CA LEU A 258 -18.96 -14.74 4.27
C LEU A 258 -19.58 -13.52 3.55
N ARG A 259 -20.78 -13.65 2.95
CA ARG A 259 -21.54 -12.52 2.39
C ARG A 259 -21.97 -11.50 3.44
N ARG A 260 -22.34 -11.94 4.65
CA ARG A 260 -22.64 -11.04 5.78
C ARG A 260 -21.38 -10.30 6.26
N LEU A 261 -20.25 -10.99 6.39
CA LEU A 261 -18.98 -10.35 6.77
C LEU A 261 -18.49 -9.36 5.70
N ALA A 262 -18.57 -9.70 4.41
CA ALA A 262 -18.14 -8.85 3.29
C ALA A 262 -18.81 -7.46 3.23
N LEU A 263 -19.98 -7.29 3.86
CA LEU A 263 -20.74 -6.04 3.93
C LEU A 263 -20.80 -5.45 5.35
N CYS A 264 -20.70 -6.30 6.38
CA CYS A 264 -21.00 -5.96 7.76
C CYS A 264 -19.90 -6.33 8.76
N GLU A 265 -18.67 -6.60 8.35
CA GLU A 265 -17.57 -6.80 9.28
C GLU A 265 -17.18 -5.49 10.02
N PRO A 266 -16.62 -5.58 11.25
CA PRO A 266 -16.59 -6.77 12.10
C PRO A 266 -17.99 -7.11 12.64
N VAL A 267 -18.29 -8.41 12.77
CA VAL A 267 -19.52 -8.93 13.42
C VAL A 267 -19.12 -9.61 14.74
N GLY A 268 -19.88 -9.47 15.81
CA GLY A 268 -19.57 -10.16 17.07
C GLY A 268 -19.78 -11.68 16.95
N LEU A 269 -18.82 -12.49 17.41
CA LEU A 269 -18.92 -13.95 17.42
C LEU A 269 -20.21 -14.42 18.14
N ALA A 270 -20.51 -13.83 19.29
CA ALA A 270 -21.73 -14.11 20.05
C ALA A 270 -23.05 -13.70 19.34
N ASP A 271 -22.98 -12.98 18.22
CA ASP A 271 -24.12 -12.66 17.35
C ASP A 271 -24.10 -13.46 16.03
N LEU A 272 -23.03 -14.22 15.76
CA LEU A 272 -22.95 -15.26 14.74
C LEU A 272 -23.41 -16.61 15.31
N SER A 273 -22.89 -17.05 16.46
CA SER A 273 -23.23 -18.33 17.11
C SER A 273 -24.70 -18.47 17.54
N LYS A 274 -25.52 -17.41 17.45
CA LYS A 274 -26.99 -17.46 17.62
C LYS A 274 -27.75 -17.90 16.35
N GLN A 275 -27.06 -17.98 15.22
CA GLN A 275 -27.64 -18.15 13.87
C GLN A 275 -26.86 -19.14 13.00
N VAL A 276 -25.62 -19.45 13.38
CA VAL A 276 -24.67 -20.28 12.62
C VAL A 276 -24.19 -21.38 13.57
N PRO A 277 -24.20 -22.67 13.16
CA PRO A 277 -23.62 -23.76 13.93
C PRO A 277 -22.15 -23.51 14.28
N THR A 278 -21.72 -23.94 15.48
CA THR A 278 -20.35 -23.65 15.96
C THR A 278 -19.30 -24.42 15.16
N ASP A 279 -19.61 -25.62 14.72
CA ASP A 279 -18.78 -26.44 13.82
C ASP A 279 -18.63 -25.81 12.43
N LEU A 280 -19.60 -25.04 11.95
CA LEU A 280 -19.44 -24.28 10.70
C LEU A 280 -18.52 -23.07 10.89
N LEU A 281 -18.63 -22.36 12.02
CA LEU A 281 -17.71 -21.26 12.35
C LEU A 281 -16.26 -21.77 12.51
N ASP A 282 -16.08 -22.89 13.21
CA ASP A 282 -14.79 -23.58 13.39
C ASP A 282 -14.18 -24.03 12.05
N ARG A 283 -14.98 -24.63 11.15
CA ARG A 283 -14.54 -24.93 9.77
C ARG A 283 -14.13 -23.69 8.98
N LEU A 284 -14.88 -22.58 9.09
CA LEU A 284 -14.56 -21.32 8.38
C LEU A 284 -13.26 -20.69 8.89
N GLU A 285 -12.99 -20.77 10.19
CA GLU A 285 -11.75 -20.27 10.81
C GLU A 285 -10.56 -21.18 10.44
N THR A 286 -10.73 -22.50 10.55
CA THR A 286 -9.72 -23.51 10.16
C THR A 286 -9.33 -23.42 8.68
N LEU A 287 -10.29 -23.12 7.78
CA LEU A 287 -10.02 -22.90 6.35
C LEU A 287 -9.28 -21.58 6.06
N GLY A 288 -9.17 -20.68 7.04
CA GLY A 288 -8.54 -19.37 6.91
C GLY A 288 -9.31 -18.42 6.00
N VAL A 289 -10.65 -18.43 6.08
CA VAL A 289 -11.52 -17.46 5.38
C VAL A 289 -12.15 -16.43 6.33
N ILE A 290 -12.28 -16.76 7.62
CA ILE A 290 -12.60 -15.81 8.70
C ILE A 290 -11.48 -15.78 9.74
N GLU A 291 -11.46 -14.74 10.56
CA GLU A 291 -10.54 -14.57 11.69
C GLU A 291 -11.35 -14.08 12.91
N VAL A 292 -11.29 -14.81 14.03
CA VAL A 292 -11.82 -14.36 15.32
C VAL A 292 -10.73 -13.65 16.10
N ARG A 293 -10.89 -12.32 16.27
CA ARG A 293 -9.90 -11.48 16.94
C ARG A 293 -10.30 -11.23 18.40
N GLU A 294 -9.33 -11.23 19.31
CA GLU A 294 -9.57 -10.82 20.70
C GLU A 294 -9.51 -9.29 20.85
N ASP A 295 -10.60 -8.67 21.31
CA ASP A 295 -10.73 -7.25 21.66
C ASP A 295 -11.23 -7.13 23.12
N GLY A 296 -10.38 -7.53 24.06
CA GLY A 296 -10.66 -7.53 25.49
C GLY A 296 -11.79 -8.50 25.87
N ARG A 297 -13.01 -7.98 26.10
CA ARG A 297 -14.22 -8.80 26.33
C ARG A 297 -15.02 -9.08 25.05
N ARG A 298 -14.56 -8.60 23.90
CA ARG A 298 -15.21 -8.78 22.60
C ARG A 298 -14.42 -9.78 21.78
N ARG A 299 -15.15 -10.55 20.96
CA ARG A 299 -14.60 -11.40 19.91
C ARG A 299 -15.20 -10.97 18.56
N PRO A 300 -14.75 -9.87 17.96
CA PRO A 300 -15.09 -9.53 16.57
C PRO A 300 -14.57 -10.59 15.60
N VAL A 301 -15.42 -10.96 14.66
CA VAL A 301 -15.13 -11.80 13.51
C VAL A 301 -15.03 -10.91 12.27
N THR A 302 -13.96 -11.09 11.51
CA THR A 302 -13.71 -10.46 10.20
C THR A 302 -13.44 -11.56 9.17
N LEU A 303 -13.47 -11.20 7.88
CA LEU A 303 -12.84 -12.03 6.85
C LEU A 303 -11.32 -12.04 7.09
N ALA A 304 -10.67 -13.19 6.89
CA ALA A 304 -9.23 -13.36 7.10
C ALA A 304 -8.36 -12.56 6.10
N HIS A 305 -8.98 -11.95 5.08
CA HIS A 305 -8.29 -11.08 4.13
C HIS A 305 -9.24 -10.07 3.46
N PRO A 306 -8.88 -8.77 3.33
CA PRO A 306 -9.74 -7.73 2.76
C PRO A 306 -10.06 -7.91 1.26
N LEU A 307 -9.41 -8.84 0.57
CA LEU A 307 -9.79 -9.20 -0.80
C LEU A 307 -11.03 -10.10 -0.85
N TYR A 308 -11.30 -10.91 0.17
CA TYR A 308 -12.53 -11.73 0.20
C TYR A 308 -13.78 -10.84 0.12
N ALA A 309 -13.81 -9.73 0.87
CA ALA A 309 -14.89 -8.75 0.81
C ALA A 309 -15.12 -8.21 -0.62
N GLN A 310 -14.02 -7.97 -1.36
CA GLN A 310 -14.08 -7.43 -2.72
C GLN A 310 -14.55 -8.46 -3.75
N VAL A 311 -14.10 -9.71 -3.65
CA VAL A 311 -14.53 -10.79 -4.56
C VAL A 311 -16.00 -11.13 -4.32
N ILE A 312 -16.38 -11.41 -3.07
CA ILE A 312 -17.76 -11.72 -2.67
C ILE A 312 -18.67 -10.53 -3.01
N GLY A 313 -18.22 -9.30 -2.76
CA GLY A 313 -18.94 -8.07 -3.15
C GLY A 313 -19.14 -7.92 -4.66
N SER A 314 -18.18 -8.36 -5.49
CA SER A 314 -18.29 -8.31 -6.95
C SER A 314 -19.23 -9.37 -7.56
N GLU A 315 -19.49 -10.45 -6.82
CA GLU A 315 -20.38 -11.55 -7.23
C GLU A 315 -21.81 -11.42 -6.67
N MET A 316 -22.03 -10.57 -5.66
CA MET A 316 -23.36 -10.32 -5.12
C MET A 316 -24.19 -9.43 -6.06
N SER A 317 -25.35 -9.96 -6.45
CA SER A 317 -26.38 -9.14 -7.10
C SER A 317 -26.86 -8.04 -6.14
N ARG A 318 -27.27 -6.89 -6.69
CA ARG A 318 -27.74 -5.75 -5.90
C ARG A 318 -28.86 -6.13 -4.93
N VAL A 319 -29.80 -6.97 -5.35
CA VAL A 319 -30.89 -7.51 -4.52
C VAL A 319 -30.35 -8.31 -3.30
N ARG A 320 -29.28 -9.09 -3.47
CA ARG A 320 -28.65 -9.83 -2.37
C ARG A 320 -27.95 -8.88 -1.39
N THR A 321 -27.22 -7.88 -1.90
CA THR A 321 -26.59 -6.84 -1.09
C THR A 321 -27.62 -6.09 -0.24
N ASP A 322 -28.69 -5.58 -0.88
CA ASP A 322 -29.72 -4.80 -0.20
C ASP A 322 -30.49 -5.65 0.84
N SER A 323 -30.68 -6.95 0.56
CA SER A 323 -31.26 -7.92 1.50
C SER A 323 -30.40 -8.14 2.75
N VAL A 324 -29.08 -8.33 2.58
CA VAL A 324 -28.14 -8.55 3.71
C VAL A 324 -28.02 -7.28 4.56
N LEU A 325 -27.90 -6.11 3.94
CA LEU A 325 -27.82 -4.83 4.63
C LEU A 325 -29.09 -4.53 5.43
N ARG A 326 -30.29 -4.72 4.85
CA ARG A 326 -31.56 -4.53 5.56
C ARG A 326 -31.73 -5.46 6.75
N ALA A 327 -31.31 -6.73 6.63
CA ALA A 327 -31.35 -7.68 7.74
C ALA A 327 -30.45 -7.23 8.91
N GLU A 328 -29.27 -6.68 8.64
CA GLU A 328 -28.36 -6.20 9.69
C GLU A 328 -28.80 -4.85 10.29
N ILE A 329 -29.37 -3.94 9.48
CA ILE A 329 -30.03 -2.70 9.96
C ILE A 329 -31.16 -3.05 10.94
N ALA A 330 -32.04 -3.98 10.57
CA ALA A 330 -33.14 -4.42 11.42
C ALA A 330 -32.63 -5.05 12.73
N ARG A 331 -31.56 -5.86 12.66
CA ARG A 331 -30.91 -6.48 13.83
C ARG A 331 -30.34 -5.45 14.80
N LEU A 332 -29.55 -4.48 14.32
CA LEU A 332 -28.97 -3.46 15.19
C LEU A 332 -30.04 -2.55 15.80
N ARG A 333 -31.13 -2.27 15.07
CA ARG A 333 -32.32 -1.59 15.61
C ARG A 333 -33.00 -2.39 16.72
N ALA A 334 -33.25 -3.69 16.53
CA ALA A 334 -33.81 -4.57 17.55
C ALA A 334 -32.91 -4.72 18.79
N LEU A 335 -31.59 -4.63 18.62
CA LEU A 335 -30.62 -4.58 19.73
C LEU A 335 -30.52 -3.19 20.39
N GLY A 336 -31.26 -2.19 19.92
CA GLY A 336 -31.33 -0.84 20.48
C GLY A 336 -30.18 0.10 20.10
N VAL A 337 -29.40 -0.23 19.07
CA VAL A 337 -28.26 0.57 18.55
C VAL A 337 -27.33 1.06 19.68
N ARG A 338 -27.06 0.17 20.64
CA ARG A 338 -26.48 0.52 21.96
C ARG A 338 -25.03 1.04 21.92
N ARG A 339 -24.34 1.02 20.78
CA ARG A 339 -22.99 1.58 20.62
C ARG A 339 -23.00 2.75 19.63
N ARG A 340 -22.13 3.73 19.90
CA ARG A 340 -21.94 4.92 19.05
C ARG A 340 -21.58 4.57 17.61
N ASP A 341 -20.85 3.47 17.41
CA ASP A 341 -20.40 2.99 16.10
C ASP A 341 -21.51 2.22 15.35
N ASP A 342 -22.42 1.56 16.07
CA ASP A 342 -23.57 0.86 15.48
C ASP A 342 -24.47 1.85 14.73
N ALA A 343 -24.68 3.05 15.29
CA ALA A 343 -25.48 4.10 14.67
C ALA A 343 -24.85 4.63 13.36
N LEU A 344 -23.53 4.78 13.33
CA LEU A 344 -22.80 5.20 12.13
C LEU A 344 -22.87 4.13 11.04
N ARG A 345 -22.72 2.86 11.41
CA ARG A 345 -22.87 1.71 10.50
C ARG A 345 -24.28 1.64 9.91
N VAL A 346 -25.32 1.77 10.73
CA VAL A 346 -26.71 1.82 10.26
C VAL A 346 -26.92 2.97 9.27
N ALA A 347 -26.42 4.17 9.53
CA ALA A 347 -26.55 5.31 8.61
C ALA A 347 -25.82 5.09 7.26
N ILE A 348 -24.63 4.48 7.27
CA ILE A 348 -23.90 4.10 6.05
C ILE A 348 -24.69 3.05 5.25
N TRP A 349 -25.14 1.97 5.89
CA TRP A 349 -25.87 0.90 5.22
C TRP A 349 -27.24 1.35 4.70
N GLN A 350 -27.93 2.26 5.41
CA GLN A 350 -29.17 2.86 4.92
C GLN A 350 -28.95 3.61 3.62
N LEU A 351 -27.93 4.48 3.56
CA LEU A 351 -27.54 5.15 2.31
C LEU A 351 -27.18 4.13 1.22
N GLU A 352 -26.52 3.04 1.56
CA GLU A 352 -26.17 1.99 0.60
C GLU A 352 -27.39 1.26 0.02
N VAL A 353 -28.49 1.09 0.75
CA VAL A 353 -29.75 0.50 0.26
C VAL A 353 -30.76 1.54 -0.25
N GLY A 354 -30.39 2.82 -0.32
CA GLY A 354 -31.26 3.91 -0.78
C GLY A 354 -32.31 4.38 0.23
N GLU A 355 -32.12 4.09 1.51
CA GLU A 355 -32.97 4.57 2.62
C GLU A 355 -32.44 5.89 3.20
N ALA A 356 -33.35 6.75 3.66
CA ALA A 356 -32.98 8.00 4.32
C ALA A 356 -32.26 7.76 5.66
N ALA A 357 -31.17 8.49 5.89
CA ALA A 357 -30.35 8.42 7.09
C ALA A 357 -30.14 9.82 7.71
N ASP A 358 -29.86 9.88 9.01
CA ASP A 358 -29.57 11.15 9.71
C ASP A 358 -28.32 11.84 9.14
N ALA A 359 -28.49 13.10 8.71
CA ALA A 359 -27.41 13.94 8.21
C ALA A 359 -26.27 14.10 9.24
N GLY A 360 -26.58 14.11 10.55
CA GLY A 360 -25.57 14.17 11.62
C GLY A 360 -24.73 12.89 11.73
N LEU A 361 -25.30 11.71 11.52
CA LEU A 361 -24.59 10.42 11.45
C LEU A 361 -23.78 10.32 10.15
N LEU A 362 -24.35 10.70 9.01
CA LEU A 362 -23.64 10.74 7.72
C LEU A 362 -22.43 11.68 7.77
N LEU A 363 -22.58 12.88 8.35
CA LEU A 363 -21.48 13.84 8.53
C LEU A 363 -20.38 13.30 9.44
N ARG A 364 -20.74 12.64 10.54
CA ARG A 364 -19.77 11.96 11.44
C ARG A 364 -19.04 10.81 10.73
N ALA A 365 -19.73 10.03 9.90
CA ALA A 365 -19.13 9.00 9.07
C ALA A 365 -18.17 9.59 8.02
N ALA A 366 -18.54 10.71 7.38
CA ALA A 366 -17.68 11.43 6.45
C ALA A 366 -16.39 11.94 7.12
N ARG A 367 -16.45 12.46 8.35
CA ARG A 367 -15.24 12.82 9.13
C ARG A 367 -14.31 11.62 9.36
N LEU A 368 -14.85 10.46 9.75
CA LEU A 368 -14.05 9.24 9.94
C LEU A 368 -13.41 8.75 8.63
N SER A 369 -14.17 8.75 7.52
CA SER A 369 -13.64 8.42 6.19
C SER A 369 -12.54 9.37 5.74
N ARG A 370 -12.66 10.67 6.06
CA ARG A 370 -11.65 11.69 5.78
C ARG A 370 -10.36 11.46 6.56
N ASP A 371 -10.48 11.12 7.84
CA ASP A 371 -9.30 10.86 8.68
C ASP A 371 -8.61 9.52 8.29
N ALA A 372 -9.36 8.60 7.68
CA ALA A 372 -8.83 7.41 6.97
C ALA A 372 -8.37 7.69 5.51
N HIS A 373 -8.56 8.91 5.00
CA HIS A 373 -8.26 9.39 3.64
C HIS A 373 -9.02 8.70 2.49
N ASP A 374 -10.14 8.02 2.76
CA ASP A 374 -11.05 7.54 1.71
C ASP A 374 -11.99 8.68 1.26
N PHE A 375 -11.45 9.59 0.46
CA PHE A 375 -12.22 10.72 -0.08
C PHE A 375 -13.38 10.30 -1.01
N GLY A 376 -13.39 9.07 -1.52
CA GLY A 376 -14.55 8.52 -2.24
C GLY A 376 -15.74 8.28 -1.31
N GLN A 377 -15.49 7.71 -0.12
CA GLN A 377 -16.48 7.64 0.95
C GLN A 377 -16.85 9.03 1.49
N VAL A 378 -15.90 9.96 1.65
CA VAL A 378 -16.22 11.33 2.09
C VAL A 378 -17.19 12.01 1.13
N GLU A 379 -16.95 11.94 -0.20
CA GLU A 379 -17.89 12.49 -1.18
C GLU A 379 -19.27 11.84 -1.05
N ARG A 380 -19.35 10.50 -1.03
CA ARG A 380 -20.63 9.77 -0.96
C ARG A 380 -21.44 10.16 0.27
N LEU A 381 -20.80 10.19 1.44
CA LEU A 381 -21.45 10.46 2.72
C LEU A 381 -21.79 11.96 2.90
N ALA A 382 -20.90 12.85 2.49
CA ALA A 382 -21.13 14.30 2.58
C ALA A 382 -22.19 14.78 1.56
N ARG A 383 -22.22 14.21 0.35
CA ARG A 383 -23.25 14.49 -0.66
C ARG A 383 -24.64 14.10 -0.16
N ALA A 384 -24.77 12.90 0.43
CA ALA A 384 -26.01 12.47 1.07
C ALA A 384 -26.41 13.35 2.27
N ALA A 385 -25.46 13.82 3.09
CA ALA A 385 -25.74 14.74 4.19
C ALA A 385 -26.23 16.13 3.72
N VAL A 386 -25.76 16.62 2.56
CA VAL A 386 -26.30 17.83 1.91
C VAL A 386 -27.70 17.58 1.34
N GLU A 387 -27.90 16.44 0.67
CA GLU A 387 -29.19 16.06 0.05
C GLU A 387 -30.30 15.84 1.11
N ALA A 388 -29.94 15.36 2.31
CA ALA A 388 -30.82 15.25 3.47
C ALA A 388 -31.24 16.61 4.09
N ARG A 389 -30.76 17.75 3.56
CA ARG A 389 -31.13 19.13 3.96
C ARG A 389 -31.05 19.41 5.47
N GLY A 390 -29.88 19.13 6.06
CA GLY A 390 -29.58 19.56 7.43
C GLY A 390 -29.68 21.08 7.63
N PRO A 391 -29.96 21.57 8.85
CA PRO A 391 -30.09 22.99 9.13
C PRO A 391 -28.73 23.71 9.26
N GLY A 392 -28.64 24.92 8.71
CA GLY A 392 -27.55 25.89 8.96
C GLY A 392 -26.14 25.33 8.84
N ASP A 393 -25.35 25.49 9.91
CA ASP A 393 -23.96 25.04 10.01
C ASP A 393 -23.74 23.55 9.68
N LEU A 394 -24.75 22.68 9.88
CA LEU A 394 -24.63 21.26 9.54
C LEU A 394 -24.61 21.05 8.01
N ALA A 395 -25.40 21.83 7.26
CA ALA A 395 -25.36 21.86 5.81
C ALA A 395 -24.08 22.52 5.29
N ALA A 396 -23.60 23.57 5.97
CA ALA A 396 -22.34 24.23 5.66
C ALA A 396 -21.14 23.29 5.81
N GLU A 397 -21.05 22.55 6.93
CA GLU A 397 -19.97 21.58 7.13
C GLU A 397 -20.06 20.40 6.16
N ALA A 398 -21.27 19.89 5.88
CA ALA A 398 -21.48 18.86 4.86
C ALA A 398 -21.00 19.32 3.47
N GLY A 399 -21.34 20.55 3.08
CA GLY A 399 -20.83 21.19 1.86
C GLY A 399 -19.31 21.36 1.87
N GLY A 400 -18.73 21.76 3.01
CA GLY A 400 -17.27 21.90 3.17
C GLY A 400 -16.51 20.58 3.03
N LEU A 401 -17.00 19.50 3.65
CA LEU A 401 -16.42 18.16 3.50
C LEU A 401 -16.62 17.57 2.10
N LEU A 402 -17.78 17.82 1.48
CA LEU A 402 -18.03 17.45 0.09
C LEU A 402 -17.05 18.14 -0.86
N ALA A 403 -16.84 19.45 -0.69
CA ALA A 403 -15.89 20.22 -1.48
C ALA A 403 -14.43 19.77 -1.26
N GLU A 404 -14.03 19.50 -0.02
CA GLU A 404 -12.72 18.93 0.33
C GLU A 404 -12.49 17.59 -0.43
N ALA A 405 -13.49 16.69 -0.41
CA ALA A 405 -13.44 15.41 -1.11
C ALA A 405 -13.39 15.54 -2.64
N VAL A 406 -14.28 16.36 -3.22
CA VAL A 406 -14.36 16.61 -4.67
C VAL A 406 -13.04 17.22 -5.19
N GLY A 407 -12.41 18.11 -4.40
CA GLY A 407 -11.09 18.67 -4.69
C GLY A 407 -9.98 17.60 -4.64
N HIS A 408 -9.94 16.77 -3.60
CA HIS A 408 -9.00 15.65 -3.51
C HIS A 408 -9.19 14.59 -4.61
N LEU A 409 -10.40 14.47 -5.16
CA LEU A 409 -10.73 13.65 -6.33
C LEU A 409 -10.52 14.39 -7.67
N GLY A 410 -9.78 15.50 -7.67
CA GLY A 410 -9.29 16.19 -8.87
C GLY A 410 -10.28 17.16 -9.54
N ARG A 411 -11.50 17.32 -9.01
CA ARG A 411 -12.55 18.18 -9.59
C ARG A 411 -12.53 19.57 -8.96
N ILE A 412 -11.39 20.25 -9.08
CA ILE A 412 -11.07 21.49 -8.37
C ILE A 412 -12.10 22.63 -8.64
N ASP A 413 -12.58 22.75 -9.89
CA ASP A 413 -13.62 23.71 -10.29
C ASP A 413 -15.04 23.34 -9.85
N GLU A 414 -15.31 22.09 -9.47
CA GLU A 414 -16.55 21.69 -8.81
C GLU A 414 -16.44 22.03 -7.31
N ALA A 415 -15.31 21.68 -6.68
CA ALA A 415 -15.02 21.97 -5.28
C ALA A 415 -15.16 23.46 -4.93
N GLU A 416 -14.60 24.37 -5.73
CA GLU A 416 -14.71 25.83 -5.49
C GLU A 416 -16.17 26.31 -5.48
N LYS A 417 -17.02 25.78 -6.36
CA LYS A 417 -18.45 26.11 -6.43
C LYS A 417 -19.23 25.57 -5.23
N ILE A 418 -18.78 24.43 -4.68
CA ILE A 418 -19.39 23.84 -3.47
C ILE A 418 -18.91 24.61 -2.22
N PHE A 419 -17.62 24.95 -2.08
CA PHE A 419 -17.12 25.80 -1.00
C PHE A 419 -17.84 27.16 -0.94
N ALA A 420 -17.98 27.84 -2.09
CA ALA A 420 -18.67 29.12 -2.17
C ALA A 420 -20.16 29.05 -1.75
N ARG A 421 -20.81 27.89 -1.91
CA ARG A 421 -22.19 27.63 -1.44
C ARG A 421 -22.23 27.20 0.04
N ALA A 422 -21.22 26.47 0.52
CA ALA A 422 -21.11 26.09 1.92
C ALA A 422 -20.94 27.34 2.81
N GLU A 423 -20.15 28.31 2.36
CA GLU A 423 -19.86 29.55 3.09
C GLU A 423 -21.12 30.41 3.36
N THR A 424 -22.12 30.39 2.47
CA THR A 424 -23.38 31.15 2.68
C THR A 424 -24.31 30.55 3.74
N HIS A 425 -24.05 29.32 4.18
CA HIS A 425 -24.84 28.61 5.20
C HIS A 425 -24.13 28.55 6.56
N ALA A 426 -22.89 29.04 6.64
CA ALA A 426 -22.02 28.94 7.82
C ALA A 426 -22.23 30.14 8.75
N SER A 427 -22.77 29.89 9.94
CA SER A 427 -22.95 30.88 11.01
C SER A 427 -21.84 30.79 12.07
N ALA A 428 -21.47 29.59 12.51
CA ALA A 428 -20.51 29.37 13.58
C ALA A 428 -19.08 29.78 13.16
N PRO A 429 -18.34 30.56 13.98
CA PRO A 429 -16.97 30.99 13.69
C PRO A 429 -16.02 29.87 13.23
N ALA A 430 -15.95 28.76 13.97
CA ALA A 430 -15.12 27.61 13.61
C ALA A 430 -15.51 26.93 12.28
N VAL A 431 -16.81 26.89 11.92
CA VAL A 431 -17.29 26.33 10.65
C VAL A 431 -16.92 27.25 9.49
N ARG A 432 -17.14 28.56 9.66
CA ARG A 432 -16.72 29.60 8.70
C ARG A 432 -15.21 29.59 8.47
N LEU A 433 -14.40 29.51 9.54
CA LEU A 433 -12.95 29.39 9.44
C LEU A 433 -12.56 28.13 8.66
N ARG A 434 -13.09 26.96 9.03
CA ARG A 434 -12.75 25.68 8.37
C ARG A 434 -13.06 25.71 6.87
N ILE A 435 -14.22 26.25 6.47
CA ILE A 435 -14.60 26.41 5.06
C ILE A 435 -13.63 27.37 4.36
N ALA A 436 -13.35 28.54 4.93
CA ALA A 436 -12.44 29.52 4.35
C ALA A 436 -11.01 28.96 4.17
N VAL A 437 -10.51 28.18 5.12
CA VAL A 437 -9.18 27.55 5.05
C VAL A 437 -9.12 26.48 3.95
N LEU A 438 -10.11 25.58 3.88
CA LEU A 438 -10.15 24.54 2.85
C LEU A 438 -10.36 25.13 1.45
N ARG A 439 -11.21 26.14 1.33
CA ARG A 439 -11.41 26.92 0.09
C ARG A 439 -10.12 27.63 -0.34
N ALA A 440 -9.39 28.24 0.59
CA ALA A 440 -8.11 28.89 0.29
C ALA A 440 -7.03 27.89 -0.16
N VAL A 441 -6.99 26.67 0.40
CA VAL A 441 -6.13 25.59 -0.09
C VAL A 441 -6.49 25.18 -1.52
N ASN A 442 -7.78 25.04 -1.82
CA ASN A 442 -8.30 24.73 -3.17
C ASN A 442 -7.93 25.83 -4.19
N LEU A 443 -8.10 27.10 -3.82
CA LEU A 443 -7.72 28.25 -4.64
C LEU A 443 -6.21 28.34 -4.86
N ALA A 444 -5.40 28.28 -3.80
CA ALA A 444 -3.95 28.48 -3.88
C ALA A 444 -3.22 27.38 -4.64
N TRP A 445 -3.56 26.10 -4.38
CA TRP A 445 -2.79 24.95 -4.87
C TRP A 445 -3.52 24.10 -5.91
N GLY A 446 -4.85 24.11 -5.91
CA GLY A 446 -5.65 23.45 -6.95
C GLY A 446 -5.81 24.32 -8.20
N LEU A 447 -6.28 25.57 -8.02
CA LEU A 447 -6.52 26.51 -9.13
C LEU A 447 -5.36 27.46 -9.42
N LEU A 448 -4.27 27.40 -8.64
CA LEU A 448 -3.09 28.29 -8.75
C LEU A 448 -3.43 29.79 -8.64
N ARG A 449 -4.41 30.12 -7.79
CA ARG A 449 -4.95 31.47 -7.52
C ARG A 449 -4.66 31.93 -6.08
N PRO A 450 -3.39 32.09 -5.67
CA PRO A 450 -3.03 32.43 -4.29
C PRO A 450 -3.53 33.81 -3.84
N THR A 451 -3.69 34.78 -4.77
CA THR A 451 -4.28 36.09 -4.46
C THR A 451 -5.72 35.97 -3.95
N ASP A 452 -6.51 35.10 -4.58
CA ASP A 452 -7.92 34.89 -4.19
C ASP A 452 -8.02 34.09 -2.89
N ALA A 453 -7.12 33.12 -2.68
CA ALA A 453 -6.98 32.42 -1.40
C ALA A 453 -6.68 33.40 -0.24
N LEU A 454 -5.77 34.35 -0.45
CA LEU A 454 -5.45 35.41 0.51
C LEU A 454 -6.63 36.39 0.72
N ALA A 455 -7.43 36.65 -0.33
CA ALA A 455 -8.63 37.48 -0.22
C ALA A 455 -9.73 36.80 0.62
N VAL A 456 -9.99 35.49 0.41
CA VAL A 456 -10.93 34.68 1.21
C VAL A 456 -10.50 34.64 2.68
N LEU A 457 -9.24 34.29 2.96
CA LEU A 457 -8.73 34.26 4.34
C LEU A 457 -8.73 35.65 4.99
N GLY A 458 -8.41 36.71 4.22
CA GLY A 458 -8.45 38.09 4.70
C GLY A 458 -9.87 38.57 5.03
N ALA A 459 -10.88 38.11 4.28
CA ALA A 459 -12.29 38.35 4.60
C ALA A 459 -12.71 37.59 5.88
N ALA A 460 -12.36 36.31 5.98
CA ALA A 460 -12.60 35.51 7.18
C ALA A 460 -11.96 36.15 8.42
N ARG A 461 -10.66 36.47 8.39
CA ARG A 461 -9.92 37.14 9.47
C ARG A 461 -10.58 38.44 9.96
N ARG A 462 -11.11 39.27 9.05
CA ARG A 462 -11.83 40.51 9.43
C ARG A 462 -13.18 40.24 10.08
N ALA A 463 -13.86 39.16 9.68
CA ALA A 463 -15.24 38.84 10.07
C ALA A 463 -15.34 37.73 11.13
N LEU A 464 -14.25 37.37 11.80
CA LEU A 464 -14.19 36.35 12.85
C LEU A 464 -13.75 36.94 14.20
N PRO A 465 -14.22 36.36 15.32
CA PRO A 465 -13.74 36.69 16.66
C PRO A 465 -12.35 36.06 16.92
N GLU A 466 -11.83 36.26 18.14
CA GLU A 466 -10.76 35.42 18.67
C GLU A 466 -11.36 34.11 19.23
N PRO A 467 -10.71 32.94 19.04
CA PRO A 467 -9.37 32.74 18.48
C PRO A 467 -9.30 32.57 16.96
N GLU A 468 -10.42 32.36 16.25
CA GLU A 468 -10.40 32.01 14.82
C GLU A 468 -9.72 33.06 13.91
N ARG A 469 -9.66 34.31 14.35
CA ARG A 469 -8.90 35.38 13.68
C ARG A 469 -7.39 35.13 13.64
N ASP A 470 -6.80 34.71 14.75
CA ASP A 470 -5.37 34.37 14.81
C ASP A 470 -5.07 33.14 13.93
N GLU A 471 -5.92 32.11 13.96
CA GLU A 471 -5.77 30.93 13.10
C GLU A 471 -5.87 31.30 11.61
N ALA A 472 -6.79 32.19 11.23
CA ALA A 472 -6.86 32.72 9.86
C ALA A 472 -5.58 33.48 9.48
N ALA A 473 -4.97 34.23 10.39
CA ALA A 473 -3.70 34.92 10.17
C ALA A 473 -2.52 33.94 10.01
N GLU A 474 -2.48 32.85 10.78
CA GLU A 474 -1.49 31.79 10.65
C GLU A 474 -1.56 31.08 9.28
N VAL A 475 -2.77 30.81 8.78
CA VAL A 475 -2.97 30.24 7.43
C VAL A 475 -2.58 31.25 6.34
N ILE A 476 -2.90 32.55 6.49
CA ILE A 476 -2.42 33.61 5.58
C ILE A 476 -0.89 33.61 5.51
N ALA A 477 -0.22 33.54 6.66
CA ALA A 477 1.23 33.51 6.73
C ALA A 477 1.83 32.25 6.06
N LEU A 478 1.20 31.08 6.23
CA LEU A 478 1.63 29.86 5.56
C LEU A 478 1.51 29.98 4.02
N VAL A 479 0.40 30.52 3.51
CA VAL A 479 0.21 30.76 2.06
C VAL A 479 1.23 31.77 1.53
N LEU A 480 1.42 32.91 2.21
CA LEU A 480 2.44 33.90 1.83
C LEU A 480 3.85 33.30 1.80
N THR A 481 4.20 32.48 2.79
CA THR A 481 5.51 31.83 2.89
C THR A 481 5.75 30.85 1.73
N LEU A 482 4.77 30.01 1.42
CA LEU A 482 4.85 29.05 0.31
C LEU A 482 4.82 29.74 -1.07
N CYS A 483 4.27 30.95 -1.15
CA CYS A 483 4.37 31.85 -2.31
C CYS A 483 5.64 32.73 -2.29
N TYR A 484 6.68 32.37 -1.52
CA TYR A 484 7.97 33.10 -1.41
C TYR A 484 7.87 34.56 -0.94
N ARG A 485 6.87 34.89 -0.11
CA ARG A 485 6.67 36.21 0.52
C ARG A 485 6.88 36.18 2.05
N PRO A 486 8.00 35.63 2.57
CA PRO A 486 8.14 35.35 4.00
C PRO A 486 8.23 36.61 4.87
N ARG A 487 8.63 37.78 4.33
CA ARG A 487 8.60 39.05 5.09
C ARG A 487 7.17 39.52 5.39
N GLU A 488 6.23 39.24 4.49
CA GLU A 488 4.81 39.58 4.71
C GLU A 488 4.15 38.55 5.63
N ALA A 489 4.50 37.27 5.49
CA ALA A 489 4.13 36.24 6.46
C ALA A 489 4.62 36.58 7.87
N GLN A 490 5.85 37.08 8.00
CA GLN A 490 6.43 37.54 9.26
C GLN A 490 5.62 38.69 9.86
N ALA A 491 5.26 39.71 9.06
CA ALA A 491 4.44 40.83 9.52
C ALA A 491 3.02 40.38 9.94
N VAL A 492 2.43 39.40 9.25
CA VAL A 492 1.13 38.81 9.62
C VAL A 492 1.21 38.04 10.95
N LEU A 493 2.25 37.21 11.15
CA LEU A 493 2.45 36.46 12.40
C LEU A 493 2.77 37.36 13.59
N ALA A 494 3.56 38.42 13.38
CA ALA A 494 3.86 39.41 14.42
C ALA A 494 2.59 40.15 14.91
N GLY A 495 1.55 40.23 14.08
CA GLY A 495 0.23 40.78 14.44
C GLY A 495 -0.75 39.79 15.05
N THR A 496 -0.32 38.56 15.37
CA THR A 496 -1.13 37.58 16.14
C THR A 496 -0.83 37.68 17.64
N ARG A 497 -1.75 37.26 18.52
CA ARG A 497 -1.47 37.21 19.97
C ARG A 497 -0.33 36.24 20.31
N ALA A 498 -0.16 35.18 19.50
CA ALA A 498 0.98 34.28 19.46
C ALA A 498 2.35 34.96 19.17
N GLY A 499 2.35 36.13 18.52
CA GLY A 499 3.55 36.75 17.96
C GLY A 499 4.29 35.85 16.95
N LEU A 500 5.58 36.13 16.74
CA LEU A 500 6.44 35.36 15.83
C LEU A 500 7.06 34.10 16.47
N ASP A 501 7.29 34.13 17.77
CA ASP A 501 8.10 33.12 18.46
C ASP A 501 7.26 32.25 19.43
N GLY A 502 5.96 32.53 19.57
CA GLY A 502 5.03 31.77 20.41
C GLY A 502 4.56 30.44 19.80
N VAL A 503 4.22 29.50 20.69
CA VAL A 503 3.74 28.15 20.33
C VAL A 503 2.21 28.14 20.32
N THR A 504 1.62 27.78 19.18
CA THR A 504 0.16 27.67 18.99
C THR A 504 -0.19 26.27 18.44
N GLY A 505 -1.30 26.14 17.71
CA GLY A 505 -1.66 24.89 17.03
C GLY A 505 -0.66 24.48 15.93
N THR A 506 -0.77 23.24 15.44
CA THR A 506 0.14 22.64 14.45
C THR A 506 0.33 23.51 13.19
N VAL A 507 -0.71 24.23 12.76
CA VAL A 507 -0.69 25.13 11.60
C VAL A 507 0.17 26.37 11.87
N GLY A 508 -0.01 27.03 13.01
CA GLY A 508 0.79 28.19 13.41
C GLY A 508 2.25 27.87 13.72
N VAL A 509 2.51 26.69 14.29
CA VAL A 509 3.87 26.16 14.45
C VAL A 509 4.52 25.96 13.07
N LEU A 510 3.82 25.36 12.11
CA LEU A 510 4.32 25.17 10.75
C LEU A 510 4.55 26.51 10.04
N ALA A 511 3.61 27.45 10.15
CA ALA A 511 3.72 28.79 9.57
C ALA A 511 4.96 29.52 10.10
N ARG A 512 5.12 29.63 11.43
CA ARG A 512 6.30 30.27 12.06
C ARG A 512 7.60 29.58 11.66
N ALA A 513 7.68 28.26 11.76
CA ALA A 513 8.89 27.51 11.46
C ALA A 513 9.35 27.68 10.00
N VAL A 514 8.44 27.58 9.01
CA VAL A 514 8.80 27.75 7.60
C VAL A 514 9.08 29.21 7.27
N THR A 515 8.34 30.17 7.84
CA THR A 515 8.62 31.62 7.69
C THR A 515 10.03 31.95 8.17
N LEU A 516 10.38 31.54 9.39
CA LEU A 516 11.69 31.79 9.99
C LEU A 516 12.82 31.11 9.22
N ALA A 517 12.62 29.86 8.77
CA ALA A 517 13.61 29.16 7.95
C ALA A 517 13.88 29.88 6.62
N LEU A 518 12.85 30.36 5.91
CA LEU A 518 13.03 31.14 4.67
C LEU A 518 13.62 32.55 4.89
N LEU A 519 13.61 33.05 6.13
CA LEU A 519 14.30 34.28 6.53
C LEU A 519 15.73 34.03 7.04
N GLY A 520 16.21 32.78 7.02
CA GLY A 520 17.53 32.40 7.54
C GLY A 520 17.58 32.20 9.06
N ARG A 521 16.50 32.47 9.80
CA ARG A 521 16.34 32.23 11.26
C ARG A 521 16.10 30.74 11.56
N THR A 522 17.01 29.89 11.08
CA THR A 522 16.88 28.42 11.15
C THR A 522 16.97 27.86 12.57
N ALA A 523 17.79 28.45 13.44
CA ALA A 523 17.86 28.10 14.87
C ALA A 523 16.48 28.28 15.54
N ASP A 524 15.86 29.43 15.32
CA ASP A 524 14.56 29.78 15.92
C ASP A 524 13.44 28.88 15.38
N ALA A 525 13.48 28.54 14.08
CA ALA A 525 12.59 27.55 13.48
C ALA A 525 12.74 26.15 14.14
N THR A 526 13.97 25.74 14.51
CA THR A 526 14.20 24.49 15.26
C THR A 526 13.76 24.59 16.73
N ALA A 527 13.84 25.77 17.35
CA ALA A 527 13.37 25.98 18.72
C ALA A 527 11.83 25.86 18.84
N ILE A 528 11.09 26.55 17.96
CA ILE A 528 9.61 26.51 17.93
C ILE A 528 9.10 25.09 17.64
N THR A 529 9.72 24.38 16.69
CA THR A 529 9.35 23.00 16.39
C THR A 529 9.73 22.02 17.51
N GLY A 530 10.84 22.26 18.22
CA GLY A 530 11.20 21.52 19.43
C GLY A 530 10.16 21.65 20.55
N GLY A 531 9.68 22.86 20.83
CA GLY A 531 8.63 23.10 21.83
C GLY A 531 7.29 22.44 21.48
N ALA A 532 6.89 22.49 20.20
CA ALA A 532 5.62 21.91 19.73
C ALA A 532 5.53 20.37 19.88
N VAL A 533 6.66 19.66 19.83
CA VAL A 533 6.72 18.21 20.09
C VAL A 533 6.35 17.87 21.53
N VAL A 534 6.61 18.78 22.49
CA VAL A 534 6.20 18.59 23.90
C VAL A 534 4.70 18.84 24.06
N VAL A 535 4.19 19.96 23.50
CA VAL A 535 2.77 20.34 23.65
C VAL A 535 1.84 19.30 23.04
N THR A 536 2.17 18.76 21.85
CA THR A 536 1.38 17.70 21.19
C THR A 536 1.40 16.36 21.94
N ALA A 537 2.47 16.06 22.69
CA ALA A 537 2.51 14.91 23.58
C ALA A 537 1.65 15.11 24.86
N THR A 538 1.44 16.35 25.30
CA THR A 538 0.57 16.66 26.45
C THR A 538 -0.92 16.77 26.09
N SER A 539 -1.30 17.34 24.95
CA SER A 539 -2.71 17.45 24.56
C SER A 539 -3.33 16.09 24.23
N THR A 540 -2.54 15.17 23.66
CA THR A 540 -2.94 13.76 23.45
C THR A 540 -3.12 12.97 24.76
N ALA A 541 -2.52 13.42 25.88
CA ALA A 541 -2.82 12.90 27.20
C ALA A 541 -4.05 13.59 27.86
N GLY A 542 -4.21 14.90 27.64
CA GLY A 542 -5.30 15.70 28.24
C GLY A 542 -6.69 15.43 27.67
N ALA A 543 -6.81 15.14 26.37
CA ALA A 543 -8.09 14.76 25.74
C ALA A 543 -8.54 13.31 26.08
N GLY A 544 -7.72 12.54 26.80
CA GLY A 544 -7.97 11.16 27.20
C GLY A 544 -8.92 10.99 28.38
N GLY A 545 -10.12 11.60 28.31
CA GLY A 545 -11.16 11.57 29.35
C GLY A 545 -11.85 10.21 29.57
N GLY A 546 -11.10 9.11 29.55
CA GLY A 546 -11.60 7.74 29.70
C GLY A 546 -10.56 6.83 30.36
N ARG A 547 -10.67 6.65 31.68
CA ARG A 547 -9.78 5.73 32.44
C ARG A 547 -10.09 4.29 32.03
N GLY A 548 -9.16 3.55 31.43
CA GLY A 548 -9.44 2.14 31.12
C GLY A 548 -8.45 1.32 30.29
N TRP A 549 -7.34 1.86 29.77
CA TRP A 549 -6.36 1.07 29.00
C TRP A 549 -4.91 1.26 29.47
N ARG A 550 -4.35 0.22 30.12
CA ARG A 550 -2.90 0.05 30.33
C ARG A 550 -2.48 -1.32 29.78
N GLY A 551 -2.36 -1.41 28.45
CA GLY A 551 -1.90 -2.59 27.70
C GLY A 551 -0.58 -2.32 26.99
N ARG A 552 0.30 -3.32 26.91
CA ARG A 552 1.73 -3.20 26.54
C ARG A 552 2.00 -2.49 25.19
N ARG A 553 2.99 -1.61 25.24
CA ARG A 553 3.60 -0.81 24.15
C ARG A 553 3.71 -1.54 22.79
N HIS A 554 3.05 -1.02 21.75
CA HIS A 554 3.53 -1.12 20.35
C HIS A 554 3.93 0.27 19.85
N ARG A 555 5.06 0.38 19.13
CA ARG A 555 5.56 1.65 18.58
C ARG A 555 4.95 1.95 17.21
N GLY A 556 3.71 2.45 17.20
CA GLY A 556 3.04 2.94 15.99
C GLY A 556 2.33 4.27 16.26
N GLY A 557 2.99 5.40 15.99
CA GLY A 557 2.37 6.73 16.09
C GLY A 557 1.63 7.11 14.80
N PRO A 558 0.56 7.93 14.87
CA PRO A 558 -0.14 8.40 13.69
C PRO A 558 0.77 9.28 12.81
N ALA A 559 0.70 9.09 11.50
CA ALA A 559 1.59 9.74 10.55
C ALA A 559 1.12 11.17 10.20
N SER A 560 1.54 12.16 11.00
CA SER A 560 1.42 13.57 10.64
C SER A 560 2.21 13.88 9.36
N VAL A 561 1.55 14.43 8.34
CA VAL A 561 2.17 14.70 7.03
C VAL A 561 3.15 15.88 7.10
N VAL A 562 4.43 15.56 7.31
CA VAL A 562 5.57 16.47 7.08
C VAL A 562 6.70 15.68 6.43
N PRO A 563 7.20 16.05 5.23
CA PRO A 563 8.35 15.40 4.61
C PRO A 563 9.61 15.55 5.47
N ARG A 564 10.10 14.44 6.04
CA ARG A 564 11.34 14.43 6.83
C ARG A 564 12.59 14.50 5.94
N LEU A 565 12.92 15.69 5.47
CA LEU A 565 14.21 15.98 4.83
C LEU A 565 15.36 15.77 5.85
N ARG A 566 16.00 14.60 5.80
CA ARG A 566 17.29 14.36 6.48
C ARG A 566 18.44 14.71 5.52
N PRO A 567 19.35 15.63 5.86
CA PRO A 567 20.58 15.81 5.09
C PRO A 567 21.48 14.57 5.26
N ARG A 568 21.54 13.72 4.23
CA ARG A 568 22.54 12.65 4.14
C ARG A 568 23.77 13.18 3.40
N HIS A 569 24.71 13.76 4.15
CA HIS A 569 26.07 13.93 3.63
C HIS A 569 26.71 12.55 3.41
N ARG A 570 26.76 12.11 2.15
CA ARG A 570 27.75 11.16 1.66
C ARG A 570 28.49 11.84 0.51
N ALA A 571 29.79 12.03 0.69
CA ALA A 571 30.65 12.51 -0.38
C ALA A 571 30.78 11.44 -1.47
N VAL A 572 30.92 11.90 -2.72
CA VAL A 572 31.39 11.09 -3.85
C VAL A 572 32.66 11.79 -4.38
N PRO A 573 33.81 11.11 -4.48
CA PRO A 573 35.09 11.74 -4.79
C PRO A 573 35.31 11.96 -6.29
N GLY A 574 36.08 12.99 -6.67
CA GLY A 574 36.32 13.33 -8.07
C GLY A 574 37.40 14.39 -8.35
N TRP A 575 38.65 14.10 -7.97
CA TRP A 575 39.90 14.80 -8.40
C TRP A 575 40.09 16.31 -8.08
N PRO A 576 41.35 16.81 -8.09
CA PRO A 576 42.60 16.18 -7.66
C PRO A 576 43.28 16.97 -6.51
N ALA A 577 44.25 16.35 -5.82
CA ALA A 577 44.86 16.93 -4.62
C ALA A 577 45.95 17.98 -4.92
N GLY A 578 45.78 19.19 -4.37
CA GLY A 578 46.81 20.24 -4.28
C GLY A 578 47.50 20.21 -2.90
N ARG A 579 48.81 19.94 -2.89
CA ARG A 579 49.66 19.70 -1.70
C ARG A 579 49.61 20.82 -0.65
N GLY A 580 49.77 20.44 0.62
CA GLY A 580 50.51 21.27 1.59
C GLY A 580 49.72 21.91 2.73
N GLY A 581 49.94 21.39 3.93
CA GLY A 581 50.07 22.17 5.17
C GLY A 581 51.31 21.67 5.92
N PRO A 582 51.61 22.14 7.15
CA PRO A 582 50.89 23.14 7.93
C PRO A 582 51.80 24.33 8.36
N ASP A 583 51.39 25.02 9.44
CA ASP A 583 52.11 25.97 10.29
C ASP A 583 51.84 27.49 10.11
N GLY A 584 52.06 28.23 11.20
CA GLY A 584 51.99 29.70 11.25
C GLY A 584 51.07 30.26 12.34
N ARG A 585 51.60 30.51 13.55
CA ARG A 585 50.90 31.32 14.58
C ARG A 585 50.97 32.81 14.17
N GLY A 586 49.89 33.56 14.29
CA GLY A 586 49.91 35.02 14.04
C GLY A 586 48.71 35.76 14.65
N ARG A 587 48.96 36.81 15.43
CA ARG A 587 47.94 37.70 16.03
C ARG A 587 47.86 39.06 15.27
N PRO A 588 46.81 39.88 15.47
CA PRO A 588 46.34 40.82 14.45
C PRO A 588 46.83 42.27 14.59
N ALA A 589 46.93 42.95 13.45
CA ALA A 589 46.88 44.41 13.26
C ALA A 589 46.75 44.71 11.74
N ALA A 590 46.37 45.89 11.25
CA ALA A 590 45.41 46.91 11.71
C ALA A 590 45.20 47.93 10.55
N ARG A 591 44.06 48.65 10.55
CA ARG A 591 43.82 50.00 9.94
C ARG A 591 44.54 50.37 8.62
N GLY A 592 43.78 50.70 7.56
CA GLY A 592 44.37 51.53 6.49
C GLY A 592 43.52 51.85 5.25
N ARG A 593 42.83 53.00 5.29
CA ARG A 593 42.54 53.96 4.18
C ARG A 593 42.94 53.56 2.73
N GLY A 594 42.00 53.71 1.79
CA GLY A 594 42.32 54.07 0.39
C GLY A 594 42.65 55.58 0.25
N PRO A 595 42.49 56.23 -0.92
CA PRO A 595 41.89 55.75 -2.17
C PRO A 595 42.68 56.19 -3.46
N ARG A 596 41.98 56.17 -4.62
CA ARG A 596 42.20 56.95 -5.87
C ARG A 596 42.96 56.31 -7.06
N HIS A 597 42.18 56.22 -8.15
CA HIS A 597 42.47 56.52 -9.55
C HIS A 597 43.74 55.99 -10.26
N LEU A 598 43.49 55.24 -11.33
CA LEU A 598 44.04 55.54 -12.67
C LEU A 598 43.02 55.14 -13.76
N GLY A 599 43.00 55.91 -14.85
CA GLY A 599 42.39 55.59 -16.15
C GLY A 599 43.34 56.11 -17.25
N PRO A 600 42.93 56.39 -18.50
CA PRO A 600 41.61 56.20 -19.12
C PRO A 600 41.66 55.60 -20.56
N ARG A 601 40.49 55.36 -21.18
CA ARG A 601 40.12 55.50 -22.64
C ARG A 601 38.68 54.98 -22.81
N ARG A 602 37.69 55.78 -23.25
CA ARG A 602 37.30 56.14 -24.65
C ARG A 602 37.10 54.89 -25.54
N ALA A 603 35.98 54.66 -26.24
CA ALA A 603 34.65 55.29 -26.32
C ALA A 603 33.65 54.26 -26.95
N ARG A 604 32.36 54.47 -27.33
CA ARG A 604 31.43 55.63 -27.44
C ARG A 604 29.96 55.09 -27.44
N LEU A 605 28.94 55.97 -27.43
CA LEU A 605 27.54 55.72 -27.85
C LEU A 605 27.10 56.81 -28.85
N PRO A 606 26.09 56.57 -29.71
CA PRO A 606 24.70 57.07 -29.50
C PRO A 606 23.60 56.10 -30.06
N ALA A 607 22.27 56.32 -30.04
CA ALA A 607 21.30 57.03 -29.17
C ALA A 607 19.84 56.55 -29.54
N GLY A 608 18.78 57.05 -28.86
CA GLY A 608 17.34 56.73 -29.11
C GLY A 608 16.68 57.47 -30.30
N PRO A 609 15.33 57.53 -30.46
CA PRO A 609 14.31 57.80 -29.41
C PRO A 609 12.95 57.03 -29.52
N VAL A 610 11.92 57.48 -28.76
CA VAL A 610 10.51 56.98 -28.52
C VAL A 610 9.67 58.21 -28.05
N PRO A 611 8.30 58.37 -28.12
CA PRO A 611 7.11 57.50 -28.35
C PRO A 611 6.26 57.97 -29.61
N PRO A 612 4.89 58.07 -29.74
CA PRO A 612 3.68 57.70 -28.95
C PRO A 612 2.44 57.11 -29.73
N ASP A 613 1.25 57.13 -29.10
CA ASP A 613 -0.16 56.99 -29.61
C ASP A 613 -0.60 55.67 -30.32
N GLY A 614 -1.89 55.30 -30.44
CA GLY A 614 -3.15 55.80 -29.82
C GLY A 614 -4.47 55.30 -30.48
N ARG A 615 -5.51 55.03 -29.66
CA ARG A 615 -6.98 54.86 -29.99
C ARG A 615 -7.57 53.57 -30.62
N SER A 616 -8.50 52.99 -29.85
CA SER A 616 -9.85 52.42 -30.14
C SER A 616 -10.38 52.09 -31.56
N ALA A 617 -10.79 50.83 -31.76
CA ALA A 617 -12.03 50.37 -32.44
C ALA A 617 -12.12 48.80 -32.37
N ALA A 618 -13.19 48.10 -32.74
CA ALA A 618 -14.62 48.11 -32.37
C ALA A 618 -15.37 47.12 -33.31
N TYR A 619 -16.37 46.40 -32.79
CA TYR A 619 -17.51 45.77 -33.50
C TYR A 619 -17.41 44.42 -34.29
N ARG A 620 -18.39 43.56 -33.96
CA ARG A 620 -19.32 42.79 -34.84
C ARG A 620 -19.08 41.29 -35.12
N ARG A 621 -20.04 40.48 -34.64
CA ARG A 621 -20.36 39.10 -35.07
C ARG A 621 -21.06 39.09 -36.45
N PRO A 622 -21.07 37.94 -37.15
CA PRO A 622 -22.26 37.46 -37.91
C PRO A 622 -23.03 36.34 -37.16
N LEU A 623 -24.19 35.94 -37.70
CA LEU A 623 -25.07 34.89 -37.14
C LEU A 623 -25.04 33.60 -37.99
N VAL A 624 -25.18 32.44 -37.33
CA VAL A 624 -26.26 31.41 -37.46
C VAL A 624 -27.19 31.61 -38.69
N PRO A 625 -27.51 30.60 -39.54
CA PRO A 625 -27.97 29.25 -39.12
C PRO A 625 -27.50 28.04 -39.98
N GLY A 626 -27.97 26.83 -39.62
CA GLY A 626 -27.91 25.62 -40.46
C GLY A 626 -28.03 24.31 -39.66
N ASP A 627 -29.18 23.63 -39.76
CA ASP A 627 -29.44 22.30 -39.20
C ASP A 627 -29.81 21.34 -40.34
N ASP A 628 -29.14 20.18 -40.46
CA ASP A 628 -29.78 18.91 -40.85
C ASP A 628 -28.84 17.69 -40.63
N ARG A 629 -29.41 16.51 -40.85
CA ARG A 629 -28.90 15.15 -40.65
C ARG A 629 -28.17 14.64 -41.91
N GLY A 630 -27.30 13.62 -41.77
CA GLY A 630 -26.89 12.84 -42.94
C GLY A 630 -25.69 11.90 -42.74
N ARG A 631 -25.86 10.62 -43.09
CA ARG A 631 -24.78 9.62 -43.10
C ARG A 631 -23.99 9.68 -44.42
N ALA A 632 -22.65 9.67 -44.36
CA ALA A 632 -21.81 9.19 -45.46
C ALA A 632 -20.45 8.67 -44.96
N ARG A 633 -19.76 7.85 -45.78
CA ARG A 633 -18.43 7.28 -45.48
C ARG A 633 -17.38 7.91 -46.40
N SER A 634 -16.20 8.26 -45.87
CA SER A 634 -14.91 7.58 -46.18
C SER A 634 -13.64 8.46 -46.04
N ARG A 635 -12.54 7.78 -45.65
CA ARG A 635 -11.11 8.01 -45.91
C ARG A 635 -10.62 9.43 -46.30
N ILE A 636 -9.64 9.96 -45.54
CA ILE A 636 -8.24 10.10 -46.02
C ILE A 636 -7.22 10.39 -44.88
N ARG A 637 -6.02 9.81 -45.04
CA ARG A 637 -4.68 10.03 -44.41
C ARG A 637 -4.56 10.79 -43.05
N ARG A 638 -3.97 10.11 -42.07
CA ARG A 638 -3.10 10.72 -41.02
C ARG A 638 -1.61 10.47 -41.36
N PRO A 639 -0.68 11.40 -41.09
CA PRO A 639 0.76 11.16 -41.28
C PRO A 639 1.36 10.30 -40.16
N ALA A 640 2.20 9.33 -40.52
CA ALA A 640 2.82 8.38 -39.58
C ALA A 640 4.33 8.63 -39.41
N ALA A 641 4.71 9.53 -38.50
CA ALA A 641 6.12 9.95 -38.33
C ALA A 641 6.61 10.08 -36.86
N ALA A 642 5.92 9.49 -35.88
CA ALA A 642 6.31 9.58 -34.45
C ALA A 642 6.42 8.24 -33.70
N VAL A 643 5.89 7.13 -34.25
CA VAL A 643 5.74 5.85 -33.52
C VAL A 643 7.02 4.99 -33.53
N ALA A 644 7.87 5.12 -34.55
CA ALA A 644 9.01 4.23 -34.80
C ALA A 644 10.02 4.15 -33.65
N ARG A 645 10.32 5.27 -32.97
CA ARG A 645 11.25 5.29 -31.81
C ARG A 645 10.66 4.65 -30.54
N ARG A 646 9.34 4.45 -30.46
CA ARG A 646 8.68 3.78 -29.32
C ARG A 646 8.78 2.25 -29.43
N ALA A 647 8.70 1.70 -30.65
CA ALA A 647 8.78 0.26 -30.91
C ALA A 647 10.13 -0.38 -30.53
N GLY A 648 11.23 0.37 -30.61
CA GLY A 648 12.59 -0.13 -30.32
C GLY A 648 12.81 -0.61 -28.88
N ARG A 649 12.16 0.01 -27.88
CA ARG A 649 12.19 -0.47 -26.49
C ARG A 649 11.22 -1.63 -26.23
N VAL A 650 10.05 -1.63 -26.89
CA VAL A 650 9.04 -2.70 -26.73
C VAL A 650 9.61 -4.09 -27.04
N ARG A 651 10.48 -4.20 -28.06
CA ARG A 651 11.09 -5.49 -28.46
C ARG A 651 12.16 -6.03 -27.50
N ARG A 652 12.59 -5.27 -26.47
CA ARG A 652 13.49 -5.77 -25.40
C ARG A 652 12.73 -6.26 -24.16
N LEU A 653 11.54 -5.74 -23.89
CA LEU A 653 10.69 -6.20 -22.78
C LEU A 653 9.89 -7.46 -23.12
N SER A 654 9.40 -7.60 -24.36
CA SER A 654 8.68 -8.82 -24.79
C SER A 654 9.54 -10.09 -24.86
N ARG A 655 10.87 -9.98 -24.77
CA ARG A 655 11.82 -11.10 -24.58
C ARG A 655 12.17 -11.39 -23.11
N ARG A 656 11.63 -10.61 -22.16
CA ARG A 656 11.60 -10.95 -20.74
C ARG A 656 10.15 -11.17 -20.30
N ARG A 657 9.59 -12.34 -20.64
CA ARG A 657 8.68 -12.99 -19.68
C ARG A 657 9.49 -13.19 -18.40
N PRO A 658 9.13 -12.61 -17.25
CA PRO A 658 9.71 -13.06 -16.01
C PRO A 658 9.14 -14.46 -15.73
N HIS A 659 10.03 -15.46 -15.63
CA HIS A 659 9.72 -16.65 -14.86
C HIS A 659 9.74 -16.17 -13.39
N LEU A 660 8.55 -15.95 -12.84
CA LEU A 660 8.28 -15.18 -11.61
C LEU A 660 7.40 -15.99 -10.67
#